data_AF-A0A1F2JWD5-F1
#
_entry.id   AF-A0A1F2JWD5-F1
#
_cell.length_a   1.000
_cell.length_b   1.000
_cell.length_c   1.000
_cell.angle_alpha   90.00
_cell.angle_beta   90.00
_cell.angle_gamma   90.00
#
_symmetry.space_group_name_H-M   'P 1'
#
loop_
_entity.id
_entity.type
_entity.pdbx_description
1 polymer ?
#
loop_
_entity_poly.entity_id
_entity_poly.type
_entity_poly.pdbx_seq_one_letter_code
_entity_poly.pdbx_strand_id
1 'polypeptide(L)'
;MGGQHGMRGYLLQTIITVLDSLSQSSNWQTVTIEPNDESEKVDIKWELNTNKKKLVQVKSSQNTISYTAAKKWVAELKNGTLAEHYELICIGHTDSKLNETSDIDGVKIVKKPLDLDLLLSNSIVKLDEFYEKKNRSKLQATIKQILVNSLNFKLGHDSIFGKTITKEDFDNVLLNWLSAIEKYVSKNPFIQFTGFDSEEPILTIEQIITSNFLKLIGWKHFSKDFTLDYFDDKLVSNETAKVDYYVTFESKLKDNTTNHIFINALQDYKYPENARYEIRNFIKATNVITEDFKAKRKIDTQKSNGVFNILFWISTDNDDINKDFIYQNKEVFRNEYMELDQHYFLVDNAKANFIISSIVTAKNFREDLPVKFLYPITEFNSSFNKIGKRGTQLPPEYINTNILPIIKENSEKISVLLFCSDPYNQENLKKIIWFLIRLTSGLANEYIVYFSDYSLDFQNEVLDVLQSFDNSDLLDKVSVKKSLFVETLQFAELSIPTIGDISSTIEAIQSEGELRINPIFKEQLPYGDILKPILNTDKISAQDLKIFLSHKGIFLKNADKRKLMDLMVSLLFSPIELENFINLINVKERPVSSIPYFLPAITETPISEIFSQIRPNFENITDGLQAKLNSPVVFSSDPDQPGLFLFSSHVEKKDPTKHIALNTIWEPIKITYQKINGGFILNNVETNSKDAKIIANRINTIIKEELLEHGHIADQTTEIKFSDFTSNTERVNFLLSFNNIASSNIFIKQDIKGLKYIFDETKEIPEIYKDRTEKDLIILFRGKKLEGLRELSEDLFKEIILLEEITISYNFEIKGVKSNLSVRYDFSDALKIRPIEGTFRSQAYLHKNYYVKQVRKIADLEKNLNKEVERLKIEKLQKFGKI
;
A
#
# COMPACT_ATOMS: atom_id res chain seq x y z
N MET A 1 47.97 8.83 41.75
CA MET A 1 46.66 8.13 41.62
C MET A 1 46.54 7.63 40.19
N GLY A 2 46.14 6.38 39.95
CA GLY A 2 45.86 5.91 38.59
C GLY A 2 44.57 6.52 38.03
N GLY A 3 44.48 6.71 36.71
CA GLY A 3 43.34 7.38 36.05
C GLY A 3 41.97 6.79 36.39
N GLN A 4 41.89 5.46 36.58
CA GLN A 4 40.65 4.77 36.97
C GLN A 4 40.11 5.21 38.33
N HIS A 5 40.98 5.53 39.30
CA HIS A 5 40.56 5.99 40.62
C HIS A 5 39.98 7.40 40.58
N GLY A 6 40.53 8.28 39.72
CA GLY A 6 40.02 9.63 39.50
C GLY A 6 38.62 9.61 38.86
N MET A 7 38.45 8.86 37.77
CA MET A 7 37.15 8.73 37.09
C MET A 7 36.06 8.17 38.01
N ARG A 8 36.39 7.19 38.86
CA ARG A 8 35.45 6.66 39.86
C ARG A 8 35.04 7.71 40.88
N GLY A 9 35.97 8.58 41.29
CA GLY A 9 35.70 9.71 42.17
C GLY A 9 34.64 10.63 41.58
N TYR A 10 34.85 11.09 40.35
CA TYR A 10 33.90 11.95 39.64
C TYR A 10 32.53 11.30 39.48
N LEU A 11 32.48 10.04 39.04
CA LEU A 11 31.21 9.31 38.90
C LEU A 11 30.44 9.24 40.22
N LEU A 12 31.12 8.95 41.33
CA LEU A 12 30.49 8.87 42.64
C LEU A 12 29.99 10.24 43.12
N GLN A 13 30.74 11.32 42.91
CA GLN A 13 30.28 12.67 43.22
C GLN A 13 28.97 12.97 42.47
N THR A 14 28.90 12.66 41.18
CA THR A 14 27.70 12.85 40.36
C THR A 14 26.51 12.04 40.86
N ILE A 15 26.70 10.74 41.13
CA ILE A 15 25.63 9.85 41.63
C ILE A 15 25.10 10.36 42.98
N ILE A 16 25.98 10.80 43.87
CA ILE A 16 25.60 11.38 45.16
C ILE A 16 24.80 12.67 44.96
N THR A 17 25.23 13.55 44.04
CA THR A 17 24.48 14.76 43.71
C THR A 17 23.09 14.44 43.18
N VAL A 18 22.92 13.45 42.29
CA VAL A 18 21.59 13.00 41.85
C VAL A 18 20.75 12.51 43.02
N LEU A 19 21.30 11.60 43.83
CA LEU A 19 20.59 11.00 44.97
C LEU A 19 20.14 12.06 45.98
N ASP A 20 21.01 13.00 46.31
CA ASP A 20 20.73 14.07 47.27
C ASP A 20 19.78 15.12 46.69
N SER A 21 19.88 15.43 45.38
CA SER A 21 18.95 16.34 44.69
C SER A 21 17.51 15.82 44.73
N LEU A 22 17.33 14.50 44.56
CA LEU A 22 16.04 13.82 44.57
C LEU A 22 15.50 13.62 46.00
N SER A 23 16.37 13.28 46.96
CA SER A 23 15.96 13.02 48.35
C SER A 23 15.70 14.28 49.18
N GLN A 24 16.37 15.39 48.90
CA GLN A 24 16.23 16.67 49.61
C GLN A 24 15.45 17.71 48.79
N SER A 25 14.40 17.25 48.08
CA SER A 25 13.68 18.01 47.05
C SER A 25 13.12 19.38 47.49
N SER A 26 13.11 19.69 48.79
CA SER A 26 12.58 20.92 49.38
C SER A 26 13.61 21.86 50.01
N ASN A 27 14.91 21.53 50.00
CA ASN A 27 15.88 22.19 50.90
C ASN A 27 17.04 22.95 50.19
N TRP A 28 17.14 22.90 48.86
CA TRP A 28 18.22 23.53 48.10
C TRP A 28 17.72 24.41 46.95
N GLN A 29 18.47 25.47 46.64
CA GLN A 29 18.24 26.41 45.54
C GLN A 29 19.19 26.17 44.37
N THR A 30 20.49 26.03 44.65
CA THR A 30 21.51 25.77 43.63
C THR A 30 22.48 24.67 44.07
N VAL A 31 23.04 23.97 43.09
CA VAL A 31 24.12 22.99 43.29
C VAL A 31 25.20 23.17 42.23
N THR A 32 26.46 23.05 42.66
CA THR A 32 27.64 23.06 41.77
C THR A 32 28.50 21.87 42.13
N ILE A 33 28.79 21.02 41.14
CA ILE A 33 29.74 19.91 41.26
C ILE A 33 31.08 20.40 40.71
N GLU A 34 32.17 20.16 41.45
CA GLU A 34 33.52 20.64 41.10
C GLU A 34 33.54 22.16 40.80
N PRO A 35 33.31 23.02 41.82
CA PRO A 35 33.38 24.47 41.63
C PRO A 35 34.76 24.89 41.14
N ASN A 36 34.82 25.89 40.24
CA ASN A 36 36.04 26.32 39.51
C ASN A 36 37.17 26.93 40.36
N ASP A 37 37.10 26.85 41.69
CA ASP A 37 38.14 27.32 42.59
C ASP A 37 39.00 26.14 43.10
N GLU A 38 40.14 25.91 42.45
CA GLU A 38 41.07 24.80 42.80
C GLU A 38 41.63 24.86 44.23
N SER A 39 41.52 26.02 44.90
CA SER A 39 41.93 26.18 46.30
C SER A 39 40.91 25.59 47.28
N GLU A 40 39.66 25.39 46.84
CA GLU A 40 38.60 24.76 47.61
C GLU A 40 38.68 23.25 47.46
N LYS A 41 39.00 22.50 48.53
CA LYS A 41 38.92 21.02 48.55
C LYS A 41 37.46 20.52 48.64
N VAL A 42 36.58 21.13 47.86
CA VAL A 42 35.13 20.94 47.84
C VAL A 42 34.76 20.18 46.57
N ASP A 43 34.02 19.09 46.71
CA ASP A 43 33.57 18.29 45.56
C ASP A 43 32.15 18.69 45.13
N ILE A 44 31.28 19.04 46.09
CA ILE A 44 29.90 19.50 45.82
C ILE A 44 29.57 20.69 46.73
N LYS A 45 29.06 21.77 46.12
CA LYS A 45 28.59 22.97 46.81
C LYS A 45 27.10 23.13 46.63
N TRP A 46 26.38 23.31 47.74
CA TRP A 46 24.94 23.60 47.75
C TRP A 46 24.66 24.97 48.34
N GLU A 47 23.71 25.69 47.75
CA GLU A 47 23.07 26.84 48.38
C GLU A 47 21.65 26.44 48.80
N LEU A 48 21.37 26.57 50.10
CA LEU A 48 20.10 26.15 50.70
C LEU A 48 19.06 27.29 50.62
N ASN A 49 17.79 26.96 50.79
CA ASN A 49 16.66 27.92 50.76
C ASN A 49 16.74 29.07 51.79
N THR A 50 17.73 29.04 52.69
CA THR A 50 18.02 30.07 53.71
C THR A 50 19.23 30.94 53.35
N ASN A 51 19.71 30.91 52.10
CA ASN A 51 20.98 31.51 51.63
C ASN A 51 22.23 31.00 52.36
N LYS A 52 22.12 29.85 53.04
CA LYS A 52 23.23 29.18 53.71
C LYS A 52 23.96 28.26 52.73
N LYS A 53 25.28 28.18 52.86
CA LYS A 53 26.14 27.31 52.06
C LYS A 53 26.34 25.99 52.78
N LYS A 54 26.25 24.89 52.02
CA LYS A 54 26.66 23.56 52.46
C LYS A 54 27.76 23.04 51.53
N LEU A 55 28.93 22.79 52.08
CA LEU A 55 30.08 22.25 51.34
C LEU A 55 30.26 20.77 51.65
N VAL A 56 30.40 19.98 50.60
CA VAL A 56 30.49 18.53 50.69
C VAL A 56 31.77 18.05 50.02
N GLN A 57 32.46 17.14 50.70
CA GLN A 57 33.58 16.40 50.14
C GLN A 57 33.24 14.91 50.09
N VAL A 58 33.53 14.25 48.98
CA VAL A 58 33.26 12.84 48.72
C VAL A 58 34.59 12.11 48.57
N LYS A 59 34.82 11.11 49.43
CA LYS A 59 36.03 10.28 49.40
C LYS A 59 35.65 8.82 49.28
N SER A 60 36.24 8.15 48.28
CA SER A 60 35.99 6.73 48.03
C SER A 60 37.26 5.89 48.10
N SER A 61 37.16 4.67 48.66
CA SER A 61 38.27 3.74 48.76
C SER A 61 37.79 2.30 48.78
N GLN A 62 38.55 1.41 48.11
CA GLN A 62 38.39 -0.04 48.25
C GLN A 62 39.02 -0.54 49.55
N ASN A 63 40.05 0.16 50.05
CA ASN A 63 40.69 -0.11 51.33
C ASN A 63 39.94 0.61 52.46
N THR A 64 40.14 0.14 53.70
CA THR A 64 39.57 0.75 54.89
C THR A 64 39.92 2.23 55.02
N ILE A 65 38.90 3.09 55.12
CA ILE A 65 39.03 4.51 55.42
C ILE A 65 39.18 4.66 56.94
N SER A 66 40.31 5.22 57.37
CA SER A 66 40.60 5.39 58.80
C SER A 66 40.07 6.72 59.34
N TYR A 67 39.79 6.75 60.65
CA TYR A 67 39.44 7.99 61.37
C TYR A 67 40.49 9.09 61.17
N THR A 68 41.77 8.73 61.17
CA THR A 68 42.87 9.68 60.96
C THR A 68 42.84 10.31 59.57
N ALA A 69 42.54 9.53 58.53
CA ALA A 69 42.38 10.04 57.17
C ALA A 69 41.17 10.97 57.06
N ALA A 70 40.03 10.57 57.64
CA ALA A 70 38.83 11.41 57.69
C ALA A 70 39.08 12.74 58.40
N LYS A 71 39.79 12.74 59.54
CA LYS A 71 40.15 13.97 60.26
C LYS A 71 41.03 14.90 59.43
N LYS A 72 41.95 14.36 58.63
CA LYS A 72 42.76 15.15 57.70
C LYS A 72 41.89 15.83 56.64
N TRP A 73 40.98 15.10 56.01
CA TRP A 73 40.06 15.63 55.00
C TRP A 73 39.10 16.67 55.57
N VAL A 74 38.62 16.47 56.80
CA VAL A 74 37.82 17.45 57.54
C VAL A 74 38.57 18.76 57.74
N ALA A 75 39.84 18.71 58.14
CA ALA A 75 40.67 19.90 58.26
C ALA A 75 40.91 20.59 56.90
N GLU A 76 41.13 19.82 55.83
CA GLU A 76 41.27 20.34 54.46
C GLU A 76 39.98 21.03 53.97
N LEU A 77 38.81 20.42 54.21
CA LEU A 77 37.51 20.97 53.84
C LEU A 77 37.21 22.28 54.59
N LYS A 78 37.61 22.39 55.85
CA LYS A 78 37.41 23.60 56.68
C LYS A 78 38.41 24.73 56.42
N ASN A 79 39.58 24.42 55.90
CA ASN A 79 40.59 25.43 55.55
C ASN A 79 40.24 26.21 54.27
N GLY A 80 39.21 25.78 53.53
CA GLY A 80 38.69 26.47 52.35
C GLY A 80 37.60 27.49 52.68
N THR A 81 36.55 27.54 51.86
CA THR A 81 35.48 28.54 51.94
C THR A 81 34.58 28.38 53.18
N LEU A 82 34.24 29.53 53.78
CA LEU A 82 33.31 29.62 54.91
C LEU A 82 31.90 29.18 54.50
N ALA A 83 31.35 28.22 55.26
CA ALA A 83 30.02 27.68 55.09
C ALA A 83 29.40 27.35 56.46
N GLU A 84 28.08 27.41 56.54
CA GLU A 84 27.34 27.10 57.76
C GLU A 84 27.26 25.58 58.01
N HIS A 85 27.38 24.79 56.94
CA HIS A 85 27.30 23.34 57.01
C HIS A 85 28.42 22.70 56.19
N TYR A 86 29.11 21.75 56.81
CA TYR A 86 30.15 20.94 56.17
C TYR A 86 29.79 19.46 56.28
N GLU A 87 30.00 18.71 55.21
CA GLU A 87 29.75 17.27 55.19
C GLU A 87 30.89 16.52 54.48
N LEU A 88 31.35 15.43 55.09
CA LEU A 88 32.28 14.48 54.49
C LEU A 88 31.56 13.15 54.24
N ILE A 89 31.49 12.74 52.98
CA ILE A 89 30.88 11.49 52.55
C ILE A 89 31.98 10.46 52.26
N CYS A 90 32.07 9.45 53.12
CA CYS A 90 33.00 8.33 52.98
C CYS A 90 32.30 7.15 52.29
N ILE A 91 32.81 6.77 51.11
CA ILE A 91 32.26 5.68 50.28
C ILE A 91 33.22 4.48 50.30
N GLY A 92 32.86 3.42 51.03
CA GLY A 92 33.69 2.24 51.23
C GLY A 92 33.70 1.75 52.68
N HIS A 93 34.58 0.80 52.99
CA HIS A 93 34.70 0.27 54.35
C HIS A 93 35.38 1.29 55.28
N THR A 94 34.82 1.55 56.47
CA THR A 94 35.39 2.44 57.48
C THR A 94 35.90 1.66 58.67
N ASP A 95 36.95 2.14 59.34
CA ASP A 95 37.40 1.55 60.61
C ASP A 95 36.32 1.67 61.71
N SER A 96 36.46 0.88 62.77
CA SER A 96 35.47 0.83 63.86
C SER A 96 35.21 2.21 64.48
N LYS A 97 36.27 2.99 64.68
CA LYS A 97 36.19 4.33 65.25
C LYS A 97 35.41 5.29 64.35
N LEU A 98 35.70 5.34 63.06
CA LEU A 98 35.02 6.20 62.09
C LEU A 98 33.58 5.74 61.84
N ASN A 99 33.32 4.43 61.90
CA ASN A 99 31.98 3.88 61.72
C ASN A 99 31.01 4.43 62.78
N GLU A 100 31.45 4.52 64.04
CA GLU A 100 30.68 5.07 65.17
C GLU A 100 30.65 6.61 65.22
N THR A 101 31.53 7.29 64.48
CA THR A 101 31.67 8.75 64.53
C THR A 101 30.67 9.45 63.61
N SER A 102 29.72 10.23 64.13
CA SER A 102 28.75 11.01 63.33
C SER A 102 29.22 12.42 62.93
N ASP A 103 30.16 12.98 63.68
CA ASP A 103 30.72 14.33 63.49
C ASP A 103 32.21 14.35 63.84
N ILE A 104 33.00 15.12 63.07
CA ILE A 104 34.39 15.42 63.42
C ILE A 104 34.57 16.93 63.30
N ASP A 105 34.95 17.56 64.40
CA ASP A 105 35.25 19.00 64.48
C ASP A 105 34.13 19.88 63.87
N GLY A 106 32.85 19.49 63.98
CA GLY A 106 31.70 20.21 63.41
C GLY A 106 31.46 19.97 61.90
N VAL A 107 32.06 18.92 61.33
CA VAL A 107 31.76 18.39 60.00
C VAL A 107 31.00 17.08 60.14
N LYS A 108 29.81 17.02 59.52
CA LYS A 108 28.97 15.81 59.53
C LYS A 108 29.62 14.70 58.71
N ILE A 109 29.71 13.50 59.27
CA ILE A 109 30.27 12.33 58.58
C ILE A 109 29.16 11.40 58.11
N VAL A 110 29.07 11.22 56.79
CA VAL A 110 28.12 10.29 56.15
C VAL A 110 28.90 9.12 55.56
N LYS A 111 28.39 7.90 55.76
CA LYS A 111 29.01 6.68 55.24
C LYS A 111 28.08 6.00 54.26
N LYS A 112 28.63 5.55 53.14
CA LYS A 112 27.90 4.81 52.11
C LYS A 112 28.75 3.62 51.64
N PRO A 113 28.14 2.49 51.26
CA PRO A 113 28.91 1.38 50.70
C PRO A 113 29.47 1.76 49.33
N LEU A 114 30.62 1.20 48.97
CA LEU A 114 31.19 1.30 47.62
C LEU A 114 30.48 0.29 46.70
N ASP A 115 29.19 0.50 46.48
CA ASP A 115 28.32 -0.30 45.65
C ASP A 115 27.53 0.64 44.73
N LEU A 116 27.94 0.67 43.45
CA LEU A 116 27.34 1.56 42.45
C LEU A 116 25.90 1.18 42.15
N ASP A 117 25.60 -0.12 42.08
CA ASP A 117 24.27 -0.62 41.74
C ASP A 117 23.28 -0.28 42.84
N LEU A 118 23.69 -0.40 44.12
CA LEU A 118 22.87 0.00 45.25
C LEU A 118 22.62 1.52 45.28
N LEU A 119 23.63 2.33 44.98
CA LEU A 119 23.49 3.80 44.93
C LEU A 119 22.55 4.24 43.79
N LEU A 120 22.67 3.62 42.61
CA LEU A 120 21.77 3.86 41.47
C LEU A 120 20.35 3.40 41.77
N SER A 121 20.18 2.23 42.39
CA SER A 121 18.88 1.71 42.81
C SER A 121 18.18 2.64 43.79
N ASN A 122 18.93 3.23 44.74
CA ASN A 122 18.38 4.22 45.66
C ASN A 122 17.95 5.51 44.92
N SER A 123 18.71 5.96 43.93
CA SER A 123 18.32 7.11 43.10
C SER A 123 17.03 6.84 42.32
N ILE A 124 16.82 5.60 41.84
CA ILE A 124 15.59 5.18 41.16
C ILE A 124 14.38 5.28 42.10
N VAL A 125 14.51 4.76 43.33
CA VAL A 125 13.43 4.86 44.34
C VAL A 125 13.09 6.33 44.64
N LYS A 126 14.09 7.21 44.72
CA LYS A 126 13.88 8.65 44.96
C LYS A 126 13.31 9.39 43.76
N LEU A 127 13.61 8.94 42.54
CA LEU A 127 12.99 9.47 41.33
C LEU A 127 11.48 9.18 41.29
N ASP A 128 11.05 7.98 41.73
CA ASP A 128 9.63 7.66 41.86
C ASP A 128 8.93 8.58 42.87
N GLU A 129 9.51 8.76 44.06
CA GLU A 129 8.97 9.68 45.08
C GLU A 129 8.85 11.12 44.55
N PHE A 130 9.78 11.55 43.69
CA PHE A 130 9.74 12.87 43.06
C PHE A 130 8.54 13.00 42.10
N TYR A 131 8.31 12.01 41.25
CA TYR A 131 7.19 12.05 40.30
C TYR A 131 5.82 11.91 40.98
N GLU A 132 5.70 11.06 42.02
CA GLU A 132 4.49 10.96 42.83
C GLU A 132 4.11 12.31 43.45
N LYS A 133 5.08 13.04 44.03
CA LYS A 133 4.85 14.38 44.61
C LYS A 133 4.38 15.42 43.59
N LYS A 134 4.63 15.22 42.30
CA LYS A 134 4.20 16.09 41.21
C LYS A 134 2.89 15.62 40.55
N ASN A 135 2.14 14.72 41.19
CA ASN A 135 0.89 14.11 40.68
C ASN A 135 1.08 13.39 39.33
N ARG A 136 2.21 12.70 39.15
CA ARG A 136 2.50 11.91 37.94
C ARG A 136 2.47 10.40 38.22
N SER A 137 2.24 9.60 37.19
CA SER A 137 2.16 8.14 37.27
C SER A 137 3.54 7.49 37.49
N LYS A 138 3.55 6.31 38.10
CA LYS A 138 4.78 5.52 38.30
C LYS A 138 5.34 5.06 36.96
N LEU A 139 6.65 5.22 36.77
CA LEU A 139 7.35 4.78 35.57
C LEU A 139 7.68 3.28 35.62
N GLN A 140 8.01 2.68 34.47
CA GLN A 140 8.61 1.35 34.40
C GLN A 140 10.07 1.38 34.87
N ALA A 141 10.58 0.27 35.44
CA ALA A 141 11.93 0.19 36.00
C ALA A 141 13.04 0.55 35.00
N THR A 142 12.95 0.06 33.76
CA THR A 142 13.93 0.33 32.69
C THR A 142 14.01 1.81 32.34
N ILE A 143 12.86 2.49 32.27
CA ILE A 143 12.79 3.93 31.98
C ILE A 143 13.44 4.73 33.11
N LYS A 144 13.20 4.35 34.37
CA LYS A 144 13.84 4.99 35.52
C LYS A 144 15.36 4.86 35.47
N GLN A 145 15.86 3.67 35.11
CA GLN A 145 17.30 3.44 34.95
C GLN A 145 17.90 4.36 33.89
N ILE A 146 17.25 4.50 32.74
CA ILE A 146 17.69 5.40 31.66
C ILE A 146 17.70 6.85 32.12
N LEU A 147 16.65 7.30 32.83
CA LEU A 147 16.55 8.67 33.32
C LEU A 147 17.63 8.99 34.37
N VAL A 148 17.87 8.08 35.32
CA VAL A 148 18.94 8.25 36.32
C VAL A 148 20.32 8.26 35.66
N ASN A 149 20.56 7.38 34.68
CA ASN A 149 21.81 7.37 33.93
C ASN A 149 22.00 8.66 33.10
N SER A 150 20.92 9.16 32.50
CA SER A 150 20.93 10.41 31.73
C SER A 150 21.15 11.63 32.63
N LEU A 151 20.56 11.65 33.83
CA LEU A 151 20.85 12.65 34.85
C LEU A 151 22.31 12.63 35.25
N ASN A 152 22.86 11.45 35.55
CA ASN A 152 24.28 11.30 35.88
C ASN A 152 25.16 11.82 34.74
N PHE A 153 24.89 11.43 33.50
CA PHE A 153 25.66 11.92 32.36
C PHE A 153 25.60 13.45 32.23
N LYS A 154 24.41 14.04 32.37
CA LYS A 154 24.21 15.49 32.27
C LYS A 154 24.93 16.25 33.38
N LEU A 155 24.78 15.82 34.64
CA LEU A 155 25.45 16.44 35.77
C LEU A 155 26.98 16.26 35.71
N GLY A 156 27.45 15.11 35.23
CA GLY A 156 28.88 14.88 34.99
C GLY A 156 29.44 15.74 33.86
N HIS A 157 28.65 16.03 32.82
CA HIS A 157 29.02 16.99 31.79
C HIS A 157 29.06 18.43 32.35
N ASP A 158 28.05 18.83 33.11
CA ASP A 158 27.99 20.16 33.73
C ASP A 158 29.12 20.39 34.76
N SER A 159 29.59 19.33 35.44
CA SER A 159 30.72 19.41 36.37
C SER A 159 32.07 19.69 35.71
N ILE A 160 32.26 19.32 34.44
CA ILE A 160 33.49 19.63 33.67
C ILE A 160 33.72 21.14 33.60
N PHE A 161 32.64 21.93 33.60
CA PHE A 161 32.68 23.39 33.49
C PHE A 161 32.43 24.11 34.82
N GLY A 162 32.30 23.36 35.93
CA GLY A 162 31.92 23.91 37.24
C GLY A 162 30.60 24.67 37.22
N LYS A 163 29.64 24.22 36.40
CA LYS A 163 28.38 24.92 36.16
C LYS A 163 27.45 24.81 37.37
N THR A 164 26.89 25.93 37.79
CA THR A 164 25.83 25.99 38.81
C THR A 164 24.48 25.64 38.20
N ILE A 165 23.76 24.72 38.84
CA ILE A 165 22.45 24.24 38.42
C ILE A 165 21.41 24.68 39.44
N THR A 166 20.33 25.31 38.97
CA THR A 166 19.22 25.69 39.85
C THR A 166 18.26 24.52 40.07
N LYS A 167 17.52 24.55 41.19
CA LYS A 167 16.46 23.57 41.47
C LYS A 167 15.40 23.53 40.37
N GLU A 168 15.04 24.70 39.87
CA GLU A 168 14.05 24.85 38.81
C GLU A 168 14.53 24.20 37.50
N ASP A 169 15.78 24.43 37.10
CA ASP A 169 16.36 23.81 35.92
C ASP A 169 16.40 22.27 36.04
N PHE A 170 16.79 21.77 37.21
CA PHE A 170 16.82 20.34 37.49
C PHE A 170 15.42 19.71 37.35
N ASP A 171 14.40 20.34 37.95
CA ASP A 171 13.02 19.87 37.88
C ASP A 171 12.46 19.94 36.46
N ASN A 172 12.72 21.02 35.74
CA ASN A 172 12.27 21.20 34.36
C ASN A 172 12.88 20.15 33.42
N VAL A 173 14.16 19.78 33.59
CA VAL A 173 14.78 18.70 32.80
C VAL A 173 14.06 17.38 33.01
N LEU A 174 13.78 17.01 34.26
CA LEU A 174 13.08 15.77 34.60
C LEU A 174 11.64 15.72 34.09
N LEU A 175 10.92 16.84 34.22
CA LEU A 175 9.54 16.96 33.74
C LEU A 175 9.46 16.98 32.21
N ASN A 176 10.43 17.59 31.52
CA ASN A 176 10.51 17.58 30.07
C ASN A 176 10.80 16.19 29.51
N TRP A 177 11.75 15.46 30.12
CA TRP A 177 12.01 14.06 29.74
C TRP A 177 10.80 13.16 29.97
N LEU A 178 10.11 13.33 31.10
CA LEU A 178 8.87 12.60 31.37
C LEU A 178 7.78 12.95 30.34
N SER A 179 7.56 14.23 30.07
CA SER A 179 6.54 14.68 29.10
C SER A 179 6.84 14.17 27.69
N ALA A 180 8.13 14.09 27.31
CA ALA A 180 8.56 13.51 26.04
C ALA A 180 8.26 12.00 25.97
N ILE A 181 8.51 11.27 27.06
CA ILE A 181 8.16 9.85 27.20
C ILE A 181 6.64 9.67 27.14
N GLU A 182 5.87 10.43 27.93
CA GLU A 182 4.40 10.39 27.93
C GLU A 182 3.82 10.68 26.53
N LYS A 183 4.38 11.67 25.82
CA LYS A 183 4.00 12.01 24.43
C LYS A 183 4.38 10.94 23.42
N TYR A 184 5.47 10.22 23.66
CA TYR A 184 5.88 9.09 22.82
C TYR A 184 4.99 7.86 23.08
N VAL A 185 4.68 7.59 24.35
CA VAL A 185 3.78 6.52 24.81
C VAL A 185 2.36 6.74 24.30
N SER A 186 1.85 7.97 24.31
CA SER A 186 0.49 8.26 23.87
C SER A 186 0.29 8.08 22.36
N LYS A 187 1.37 8.12 21.58
CA LYS A 187 1.35 8.03 20.10
C LYS A 187 1.70 6.64 19.54
N ASN A 188 2.43 5.80 20.28
CA ASN A 188 2.87 4.50 19.78
C ASN A 188 2.05 3.35 20.40
N PRO A 189 1.23 2.65 19.59
CA PRO A 189 0.29 1.63 20.06
C PRO A 189 0.95 0.34 20.53
N PHE A 190 2.26 0.17 20.28
CA PHE A 190 2.98 -1.05 20.62
C PHE A 190 3.54 -1.03 22.05
N ILE A 191 3.62 0.13 22.69
CA ILE A 191 4.19 0.27 24.05
C ILE A 191 3.31 -0.39 25.11
N GLN A 192 1.99 -0.45 24.92
CA GLN A 192 1.11 -1.19 25.84
C GLN A 192 1.41 -2.70 25.88
N PHE A 193 2.10 -3.23 24.86
CA PHE A 193 2.53 -4.63 24.81
C PHE A 193 3.94 -4.84 25.34
N THR A 194 4.69 -3.80 25.75
CA THR A 194 6.03 -3.93 26.33
C THR A 194 6.03 -4.22 27.82
N GLY A 195 4.86 -4.52 28.42
CA GLY A 195 4.77 -4.94 29.82
C GLY A 195 5.76 -6.06 30.12
N PHE A 196 6.86 -5.72 30.80
CA PHE A 196 7.87 -6.67 31.21
C PHE A 196 7.33 -7.39 32.45
N ASP A 197 6.74 -8.57 32.27
CA ASP A 197 6.54 -9.49 33.40
C ASP A 197 7.93 -9.96 33.83
N SER A 198 8.32 -9.52 35.03
CA SER A 198 9.62 -9.79 35.63
C SER A 198 9.69 -11.23 36.13
N GLU A 199 9.84 -12.21 35.23
CA GLU A 199 10.29 -13.56 35.60
C GLU A 199 10.76 -14.47 34.43
N GLU A 200 10.75 -14.02 33.17
CA GLU A 200 11.33 -14.77 32.03
C GLU A 200 12.68 -14.17 31.54
N PRO A 201 13.58 -15.00 30.96
CA PRO A 201 14.91 -14.56 30.51
C PRO A 201 14.79 -13.38 29.53
N ILE A 202 15.82 -12.54 29.46
CA ILE A 202 15.89 -11.27 28.70
C ILE A 202 15.41 -11.46 27.25
N LEU A 203 14.10 -11.31 27.00
CA LEU A 203 13.50 -11.29 25.67
C LEU A 203 13.75 -9.92 25.03
N THR A 204 14.05 -9.87 23.73
CA THR A 204 14.15 -8.58 23.01
C THR A 204 12.77 -7.93 22.91
N ILE A 205 12.73 -6.60 22.73
CA ILE A 205 11.46 -5.84 22.57
C ILE A 205 10.63 -6.42 21.42
N GLU A 206 11.28 -6.84 20.33
CA GLU A 206 10.66 -7.52 19.18
C GLU A 206 9.92 -8.79 19.59
N GLN A 207 10.59 -9.60 20.41
CA GLN A 207 10.05 -10.88 20.85
C GLN A 207 8.85 -10.66 21.78
N ILE A 208 8.89 -9.63 22.62
CA ILE A 208 7.77 -9.24 23.48
C ILE A 208 6.58 -8.77 22.64
N ILE A 209 6.79 -7.81 21.73
CA ILE A 209 5.74 -7.26 20.86
C ILE A 209 5.11 -8.38 20.03
N THR A 210 5.94 -9.18 19.35
CA THR A 210 5.47 -10.24 18.46
C THR A 210 4.74 -11.32 19.26
N SER A 211 5.30 -11.82 20.36
CA SER A 211 4.66 -12.86 21.16
C SER A 211 3.30 -12.42 21.72
N ASN A 212 3.18 -11.16 22.15
CA ASN A 212 1.91 -10.59 22.61
C ASN A 212 0.92 -10.40 21.45
N PHE A 213 1.38 -9.98 20.28
CA PHE A 213 0.56 -9.93 19.06
C PHE A 213 0.05 -11.32 18.66
N LEU A 214 0.89 -12.35 18.64
CA LEU A 214 0.49 -13.73 18.33
C LEU A 214 -0.56 -14.24 19.32
N LYS A 215 -0.36 -14.00 20.63
CA LYS A 215 -1.36 -14.33 21.67
C LYS A 215 -2.68 -13.59 21.45
N LEU A 216 -2.62 -12.31 21.06
CA LEU A 216 -3.79 -11.45 20.82
C LEU A 216 -4.67 -11.97 19.68
N ILE A 217 -4.07 -12.43 18.59
CA ILE A 217 -4.78 -13.00 17.42
C ILE A 217 -5.18 -14.48 17.62
N GLY A 218 -4.94 -15.04 18.81
CA GLY A 218 -5.34 -16.40 19.17
C GLY A 218 -4.33 -17.49 18.82
N TRP A 219 -3.11 -17.14 18.40
CA TRP A 219 -2.01 -18.09 18.17
C TRP A 219 -1.24 -18.28 19.48
N LYS A 220 -1.84 -19.02 20.43
CA LYS A 220 -1.32 -19.14 21.80
C LYS A 220 -0.23 -20.19 21.98
N HIS A 221 -0.22 -21.22 21.12
CA HIS A 221 0.70 -22.36 21.22
C HIS A 221 1.72 -22.30 20.09
N PHE A 222 2.79 -21.53 20.31
CA PHE A 222 3.91 -21.41 19.39
C PHE A 222 5.19 -21.92 20.02
N SER A 223 6.04 -22.52 19.20
CA SER A 223 7.41 -22.89 19.56
C SER A 223 8.36 -21.76 19.14
N LYS A 224 9.45 -21.56 19.89
CA LYS A 224 10.41 -20.46 19.71
C LYS A 224 11.77 -20.96 19.21
N ASP A 225 12.51 -20.06 18.56
CA ASP A 225 13.96 -20.14 18.26
C ASP A 225 14.39 -21.44 17.55
N PHE A 226 13.87 -21.67 16.35
CA PHE A 226 14.34 -22.76 15.50
C PHE A 226 15.58 -22.33 14.71
N THR A 227 16.69 -23.01 14.95
CA THR A 227 17.92 -22.86 14.18
C THR A 227 18.26 -24.15 13.45
N LEU A 228 18.80 -24.01 12.24
CA LEU A 228 19.29 -25.13 11.44
C LEU A 228 20.57 -24.71 10.72
N ASP A 229 21.66 -25.40 11.02
CA ASP A 229 22.91 -25.25 10.27
C ASP A 229 22.83 -26.05 8.96
N TYR A 230 23.23 -25.42 7.86
CA TYR A 230 23.26 -26.02 6.54
C TYR A 230 24.44 -25.48 5.75
N PHE A 231 24.86 -26.25 4.75
CA PHE A 231 25.87 -25.78 3.80
C PHE A 231 25.16 -25.06 2.64
N ASP A 232 25.52 -23.80 2.39
CA ASP A 232 25.01 -23.07 1.23
C ASP A 232 25.95 -23.28 0.04
N ASP A 233 25.53 -24.09 -0.92
CA ASP A 233 26.28 -24.36 -2.16
C ASP A 233 26.62 -23.09 -2.97
N LYS A 234 25.84 -22.01 -2.84
CA LYS A 234 26.08 -20.76 -3.57
C LYS A 234 27.15 -19.89 -2.92
N LEU A 235 27.23 -19.92 -1.58
CA LEU A 235 28.22 -19.17 -0.80
C LEU A 235 29.46 -20.01 -0.48
N VAL A 236 29.35 -21.34 -0.64
CA VAL A 236 30.38 -22.32 -0.28
C VAL A 236 30.79 -22.17 1.20
N SER A 237 29.81 -21.93 2.06
CA SER A 237 29.97 -21.70 3.50
C SER A 237 28.89 -22.43 4.30
N ASN A 238 29.22 -22.75 5.56
CA ASN A 238 28.22 -23.18 6.53
C ASN A 238 27.47 -21.95 7.02
N GLU A 239 26.15 -21.96 6.85
CA GLU A 239 25.24 -20.90 7.25
C GLU A 239 24.22 -21.44 8.26
N THR A 240 23.64 -20.54 9.05
CA THR A 240 22.59 -20.89 10.01
C THR A 240 21.28 -20.24 9.59
N ALA A 241 20.26 -21.04 9.32
CA ALA A 241 18.90 -20.57 9.12
C ALA A 241 18.20 -20.42 10.47
N LYS A 242 17.48 -19.31 10.68
CA LYS A 242 16.73 -19.05 11.91
C LYS A 242 15.27 -18.67 11.62
N VAL A 243 14.34 -19.33 12.30
CA VAL A 243 12.93 -18.93 12.40
C VAL A 243 12.60 -18.66 13.87
N ASP A 244 12.06 -17.48 14.16
CA ASP A 244 11.81 -17.06 15.55
C ASP A 244 10.62 -17.78 16.17
N TYR A 245 9.56 -18.01 15.39
CA TYR A 245 8.37 -18.73 15.87
C TYR A 245 7.81 -19.71 14.83
N TYR A 246 7.28 -20.82 15.34
CA TYR A 246 6.52 -21.79 14.54
C TYR A 246 5.17 -22.08 15.20
N VAL A 247 4.12 -22.06 14.38
CA VAL A 247 2.73 -22.32 14.80
C VAL A 247 2.11 -23.36 13.87
N THR A 248 1.34 -24.29 14.43
CA THR A 248 0.62 -25.30 13.65
C THR A 248 -0.80 -25.50 14.17
N PHE A 249 -1.77 -25.52 13.26
CA PHE A 249 -3.17 -25.79 13.59
C PHE A 249 -4.01 -26.12 12.35
N GLU A 250 -5.16 -26.78 12.55
CA GLU A 250 -6.11 -27.05 11.48
C GLU A 250 -6.72 -25.74 10.94
N SER A 251 -6.71 -25.58 9.61
CA SER A 251 -7.26 -24.42 8.91
C SER A 251 -8.75 -24.22 9.22
N LYS A 252 -9.14 -22.96 9.40
CA LYS A 252 -10.55 -22.56 9.59
C LYS A 252 -11.26 -22.22 8.27
N LEU A 253 -10.48 -22.02 7.21
CA LEU A 253 -10.96 -21.65 5.88
C LEU A 253 -10.87 -22.82 4.88
N LYS A 254 -10.16 -23.90 5.21
CA LYS A 254 -10.02 -25.10 4.37
C LYS A 254 -10.14 -26.38 5.18
N ASP A 255 -10.98 -27.30 4.73
CA ASP A 255 -11.19 -28.59 5.36
C ASP A 255 -10.00 -29.53 5.16
N ASN A 256 -9.76 -30.38 6.16
CA ASN A 256 -8.71 -31.40 6.16
C ASN A 256 -7.31 -30.84 5.85
N THR A 257 -7.09 -29.55 6.13
CA THR A 257 -5.87 -28.83 5.81
C THR A 257 -5.20 -28.38 7.11
N THR A 258 -3.92 -28.71 7.28
CA THR A 258 -3.12 -28.22 8.41
C THR A 258 -2.31 -27.00 7.99
N ASN A 259 -2.43 -25.91 8.72
CA ASN A 259 -1.63 -24.71 8.51
C ASN A 259 -0.34 -24.81 9.31
N HIS A 260 0.79 -24.62 8.63
CA HIS A 260 2.13 -24.51 9.18
C HIS A 260 2.61 -23.07 8.97
N ILE A 261 2.92 -22.36 10.04
CA ILE A 261 3.22 -20.93 10.01
C ILE A 261 4.60 -20.70 10.60
N PHE A 262 5.52 -20.19 9.78
CA PHE A 262 6.88 -19.82 10.16
C PHE A 262 6.97 -18.30 10.23
N ILE A 263 7.48 -17.76 11.34
CA ILE A 263 7.44 -16.32 11.62
C ILE A 263 8.84 -15.84 11.99
N ASN A 264 9.29 -14.78 11.34
CA ASN A 264 10.43 -13.99 11.76
C ASN A 264 9.98 -12.58 12.15
N ALA A 265 10.57 -12.03 13.20
CA ALA A 265 10.25 -10.70 13.71
C ALA A 265 11.48 -9.80 13.62
N LEU A 266 11.29 -8.60 13.05
CA LEU A 266 12.29 -7.54 13.00
C LEU A 266 11.71 -6.26 13.60
N GLN A 267 12.51 -5.54 14.36
CA GLN A 267 12.16 -4.18 14.79
C GLN A 267 13.29 -3.23 14.49
N ASP A 268 12.94 -2.13 13.84
CA ASP A 268 13.84 -1.01 13.66
C ASP A 268 13.30 0.22 14.38
N TYR A 269 14.19 1.15 14.71
CA TYR A 269 13.73 2.47 15.17
C TYR A 269 12.86 3.11 14.09
N LYS A 270 13.37 3.16 12.86
CA LYS A 270 12.73 3.65 11.64
C LYS A 270 12.92 2.59 10.56
N TYR A 271 11.94 2.38 9.69
CA TYR A 271 12.09 1.44 8.58
C TYR A 271 13.34 1.76 7.75
N PRO A 272 14.13 0.73 7.37
CA PRO A 272 15.37 0.94 6.64
C PRO A 272 15.11 1.45 5.23
N GLU A 273 16.03 2.26 4.70
CA GLU A 273 15.98 2.66 3.28
C GLU A 273 16.14 1.47 2.33
N ASN A 274 16.80 0.40 2.77
CA ASN A 274 17.03 -0.80 1.99
C ASN A 274 16.78 -2.08 2.82
N ALA A 275 15.63 -2.71 2.59
CA ALA A 275 15.22 -3.94 3.27
C ALA A 275 15.67 -5.23 2.55
N ARG A 276 16.42 -5.13 1.43
CA ARG A 276 16.67 -6.27 0.53
C ARG A 276 17.35 -7.45 1.20
N TYR A 277 18.34 -7.17 2.04
CA TYR A 277 19.13 -8.21 2.69
C TYR A 277 18.27 -9.03 3.65
N GLU A 278 17.57 -8.36 4.56
CA GLU A 278 16.74 -9.01 5.58
C GLU A 278 15.58 -9.81 4.97
N ILE A 279 14.88 -9.27 3.96
CA ILE A 279 13.81 -10.01 3.27
C ILE A 279 14.37 -11.27 2.60
N ARG A 280 15.53 -11.18 1.94
CA ARG A 280 16.15 -12.36 1.31
C ARG A 280 16.60 -13.38 2.33
N ASN A 281 17.16 -12.93 3.45
CA ASN A 281 17.56 -13.80 4.55
C ASN A 281 16.34 -14.53 5.13
N PHE A 282 15.25 -13.81 5.39
CA PHE A 282 13.96 -14.37 5.82
C PHE A 282 13.43 -15.45 4.86
N ILE A 283 13.36 -15.15 3.56
CA ILE A 283 12.88 -16.12 2.55
C ILE A 283 13.77 -17.37 2.54
N LYS A 284 15.10 -17.18 2.56
CA LYS A 284 16.06 -18.29 2.56
C LYS A 284 15.91 -19.15 3.82
N ALA A 285 15.87 -18.53 4.99
CA ALA A 285 15.78 -19.22 6.28
C ALA A 285 14.48 -20.03 6.41
N THR A 286 13.35 -19.43 6.06
CA THR A 286 12.05 -20.12 6.09
C THR A 286 11.96 -21.27 5.09
N ASN A 287 12.53 -21.13 3.89
CA ASN A 287 12.59 -22.23 2.91
C ASN A 287 13.40 -23.42 3.44
N VAL A 288 14.62 -23.14 3.93
CA VAL A 288 15.53 -24.18 4.44
C VAL A 288 14.90 -24.96 5.59
N ILE A 289 14.28 -24.26 6.54
CA ILE A 289 13.62 -24.89 7.70
C ILE A 289 12.35 -25.65 7.27
N THR A 290 11.57 -25.11 6.32
CA THR A 290 10.39 -25.81 5.80
C THR A 290 10.76 -27.14 5.13
N GLU A 291 11.82 -27.15 4.32
CA GLU A 291 12.29 -28.38 3.66
C GLU A 291 12.82 -29.41 4.68
N ASP A 292 13.52 -28.97 5.74
CA ASP A 292 13.90 -29.86 6.84
C ASP A 292 12.68 -30.46 7.55
N PHE A 293 11.63 -29.67 7.77
CA PHE A 293 10.39 -30.14 8.38
C PHE A 293 9.66 -31.16 7.49
N LYS A 294 9.67 -30.98 6.17
CA LYS A 294 9.16 -31.98 5.21
C LYS A 294 10.01 -33.25 5.24
N ALA A 295 11.33 -33.13 5.22
CA ALA A 295 12.26 -34.27 5.26
C ALA A 295 12.10 -35.10 6.54
N LYS A 296 11.92 -34.45 7.68
CA LYS A 296 11.65 -35.08 8.99
C LYS A 296 10.20 -35.52 9.19
N ARG A 297 9.34 -35.40 8.16
CA ARG A 297 7.90 -35.71 8.20
C ARG A 297 7.12 -34.99 9.30
N LYS A 298 7.59 -33.81 9.73
CA LYS A 298 6.81 -32.89 10.58
C LYS A 298 5.69 -32.22 9.79
N ILE A 299 5.92 -32.02 8.49
CA ILE A 299 4.89 -31.67 7.51
C ILE A 299 4.64 -32.92 6.66
N ASP A 300 3.44 -33.48 6.76
CA ASP A 300 3.06 -34.70 6.05
C ASP A 300 2.69 -34.38 4.60
N THR A 301 3.59 -34.66 3.67
CA THR A 301 3.41 -34.36 2.25
C THR A 301 2.27 -35.14 1.58
N GLN A 302 1.71 -36.17 2.24
CA GLN A 302 0.55 -36.90 1.75
C GLN A 302 -0.79 -36.26 2.16
N LYS A 303 -0.78 -35.29 3.07
CA LYS A 303 -1.95 -34.55 3.53
C LYS A 303 -2.00 -33.14 2.93
N SER A 304 -3.18 -32.53 2.96
CA SER A 304 -3.33 -31.12 2.58
C SER A 304 -2.69 -30.23 3.65
N ASN A 305 -1.77 -29.37 3.23
CA ASN A 305 -1.08 -28.42 4.11
C ASN A 305 -1.06 -27.03 3.49
N GLY A 306 -1.19 -26.00 4.33
CA GLY A 306 -0.90 -24.62 3.96
C GLY A 306 0.38 -24.16 4.65
N VAL A 307 1.39 -23.74 3.89
CA VAL A 307 2.65 -23.23 4.44
C VAL A 307 2.69 -21.71 4.30
N PHE A 308 2.77 -21.01 5.43
CA PHE A 308 2.76 -19.56 5.52
C PHE A 308 4.05 -19.07 6.19
N ASN A 309 4.83 -18.28 5.48
CA ASN A 309 6.02 -17.63 5.97
C ASN A 309 5.70 -16.16 6.21
N ILE A 310 5.84 -15.67 7.44
CA ILE A 310 5.45 -14.32 7.83
C ILE A 310 6.67 -13.56 8.32
N LEU A 311 7.00 -12.46 7.66
CA LEU A 311 7.96 -11.47 8.16
C LEU A 311 7.17 -10.34 8.82
N PHE A 312 7.26 -10.28 10.15
CA PHE A 312 6.66 -9.22 10.94
C PHE A 312 7.70 -8.12 11.17
N TRP A 313 7.56 -6.98 10.49
CA TRP A 313 8.56 -5.92 10.53
C TRP A 313 7.95 -4.64 11.07
N ILE A 314 8.34 -4.28 12.29
CA ILE A 314 7.79 -3.14 13.00
C ILE A 314 8.80 -2.00 13.12
N SER A 315 8.35 -0.78 12.89
CA SER A 315 9.07 0.45 13.24
C SER A 315 8.53 1.03 14.54
N THR A 316 9.40 1.62 15.36
CA THR A 316 8.99 2.38 16.54
C THR A 316 8.89 3.89 16.31
N ASP A 317 9.17 4.35 15.09
CA ASP A 317 9.04 5.74 14.65
C ASP A 317 7.56 6.05 14.37
N ASN A 318 7.07 7.16 14.92
CA ASN A 318 5.68 7.58 14.75
C ASN A 318 5.37 7.93 13.30
N ASP A 319 6.36 8.40 12.53
CA ASP A 319 6.18 8.74 11.12
C ASP A 319 5.94 7.50 10.23
N ASP A 320 6.37 6.32 10.70
CA ASP A 320 6.28 5.08 9.95
C ASP A 320 4.99 4.29 10.25
N ILE A 321 4.17 4.70 11.24
CA ILE A 321 2.95 3.98 11.67
C ILE A 321 1.98 3.72 10.51
N ASN A 322 1.79 4.71 9.64
CA ASN A 322 0.87 4.65 8.51
C ASN A 322 1.59 4.53 7.15
N LYS A 323 2.90 4.28 7.17
CA LYS A 323 3.70 4.19 5.94
C LYS A 323 3.51 2.83 5.27
N ASP A 324 3.26 2.85 3.96
CA ASP A 324 3.16 1.63 3.15
C ASP A 324 4.57 1.08 2.85
N PHE A 325 5.12 0.35 3.82
CA PHE A 325 6.43 -0.29 3.72
C PHE A 325 6.39 -1.52 2.79
N ILE A 326 5.22 -2.17 2.69
CA ILE A 326 4.98 -3.31 1.81
C ILE A 326 5.19 -2.93 0.34
N TYR A 327 4.53 -1.88 -0.14
CA TYR A 327 4.59 -1.48 -1.54
C TYR A 327 6.02 -1.11 -1.98
N GLN A 328 6.79 -0.47 -1.10
CA GLN A 328 8.17 -0.06 -1.36
C GLN A 328 9.11 -1.25 -1.58
N ASN A 329 8.81 -2.40 -0.95
CA ASN A 329 9.69 -3.58 -0.93
C ASN A 329 9.17 -4.77 -1.74
N LYS A 330 8.03 -4.64 -2.43
CA LYS A 330 7.43 -5.73 -3.21
C LYS A 330 8.37 -6.36 -4.27
N GLU A 331 9.26 -5.57 -4.86
CA GLU A 331 10.20 -6.01 -5.91
C GLU A 331 11.32 -6.93 -5.39
N VAL A 332 11.47 -7.04 -4.06
CA VAL A 332 12.46 -7.92 -3.43
C VAL A 332 11.99 -9.38 -3.45
N PHE A 333 10.67 -9.62 -3.41
CA PHE A 333 10.05 -10.94 -3.45
C PHE A 333 10.03 -11.52 -4.88
N ARG A 334 11.22 -11.89 -5.38
CA ARG A 334 11.40 -12.46 -6.72
C ARG A 334 11.14 -13.96 -6.72
N ASN A 335 10.55 -14.46 -7.81
CA ASN A 335 10.25 -15.89 -8.01
C ASN A 335 11.48 -16.81 -7.83
N GLU A 336 12.70 -16.31 -8.09
CA GLU A 336 13.95 -17.07 -7.96
C GLU A 336 14.31 -17.43 -6.52
N TYR A 337 13.75 -16.75 -5.52
CA TYR A 337 14.03 -17.00 -4.10
C TYR A 337 12.90 -17.76 -3.39
N MET A 338 11.69 -17.77 -3.95
CA MET A 338 10.51 -18.35 -3.32
C MET A 338 10.30 -19.82 -3.73
N GLU A 339 9.42 -20.52 -3.02
CA GLU A 339 8.97 -21.87 -3.35
C GLU A 339 7.53 -21.93 -3.88
N LEU A 340 7.21 -23.01 -4.61
CA LEU A 340 5.94 -23.14 -5.35
C LEU A 340 4.72 -23.43 -4.46
N ASP A 341 4.93 -24.07 -3.32
CA ASP A 341 3.92 -24.54 -2.38
C ASP A 341 3.87 -23.72 -1.07
N GLN A 342 4.54 -22.56 -1.05
CA GLN A 342 4.65 -21.70 0.13
C GLN A 342 4.11 -20.29 -0.16
N HIS A 343 3.55 -19.66 0.86
CA HIS A 343 3.04 -18.30 0.81
C HIS A 343 3.88 -17.38 1.70
N TYR A 344 4.33 -16.23 1.20
CA TYR A 344 5.15 -15.29 1.96
C TYR A 344 4.37 -14.02 2.25
N PHE A 345 4.41 -13.56 3.49
CA PHE A 345 3.71 -12.38 3.96
C PHE A 345 4.71 -11.39 4.53
N LEU A 346 4.57 -10.12 4.17
CA LEU A 346 5.21 -9.00 4.85
C LEU A 346 4.14 -8.23 5.61
N VAL A 347 4.30 -8.10 6.93
CA VAL A 347 3.38 -7.39 7.82
C VAL A 347 4.10 -6.14 8.33
N ASP A 348 3.54 -4.96 8.03
CA ASP A 348 4.05 -3.67 8.48
C ASP A 348 3.24 -3.09 9.66
N ASN A 349 3.63 -1.90 10.13
CA ASN A 349 2.96 -1.19 11.21
C ASN A 349 1.47 -0.97 10.94
N ALA A 350 1.12 -0.57 9.72
CA ALA A 350 -0.25 -0.24 9.36
C ALA A 350 -1.15 -1.49 9.46
N LYS A 351 -0.72 -2.63 8.92
CA LYS A 351 -1.45 -3.90 9.03
C LYS A 351 -1.57 -4.39 10.47
N ALA A 352 -0.46 -4.36 11.22
CA ALA A 352 -0.45 -4.79 12.61
C ALA A 352 -1.35 -3.90 13.49
N ASN A 353 -1.25 -2.58 13.34
CA ASN A 353 -2.03 -1.60 14.11
C ASN A 353 -3.53 -1.73 13.83
N PHE A 354 -3.93 -1.96 12.57
CA PHE A 354 -5.32 -2.18 12.21
C PHE A 354 -5.92 -3.38 12.94
N ILE A 355 -5.23 -4.52 12.94
CA ILE A 355 -5.70 -5.74 13.61
C ILE A 355 -5.73 -5.55 15.14
N ILE A 356 -4.68 -4.97 15.71
CA ILE A 356 -4.60 -4.68 17.15
C ILE A 356 -5.76 -3.81 17.58
N SER A 357 -5.94 -2.67 16.92
CA SER A 357 -6.98 -1.69 17.25
C SER A 357 -8.36 -2.33 17.17
N SER A 358 -8.63 -3.08 16.10
CA SER A 358 -9.90 -3.79 15.93
C SER A 358 -10.20 -4.76 17.08
N ILE A 359 -9.21 -5.55 17.50
CA ILE A 359 -9.37 -6.53 18.59
C ILE A 359 -9.55 -5.81 19.93
N VAL A 360 -8.78 -4.75 20.20
CA VAL A 360 -8.86 -3.98 21.46
C VAL A 360 -10.22 -3.28 21.56
N THR A 361 -10.68 -2.60 20.51
CA THR A 361 -12.01 -1.99 20.49
C THR A 361 -13.11 -3.03 20.71
N ALA A 362 -13.00 -4.20 20.07
CA ALA A 362 -13.96 -5.28 20.26
C ALA A 362 -13.94 -5.91 21.66
N LYS A 363 -12.78 -5.93 22.34
CA LYS A 363 -12.69 -6.33 23.74
C LYS A 363 -13.48 -5.37 24.62
N ASN A 364 -13.23 -4.07 24.50
CA ASN A 364 -13.85 -3.03 25.33
C ASN A 364 -15.37 -2.88 25.10
N PHE A 365 -15.90 -3.25 23.92
CA PHE A 365 -17.34 -3.13 23.64
C PHE A 365 -18.22 -4.02 24.55
N ARG A 366 -17.77 -5.23 24.89
CA ARG A 366 -18.45 -6.20 25.78
C ARG A 366 -17.38 -7.05 26.48
N GLU A 367 -16.74 -6.51 27.51
CA GLU A 367 -15.48 -7.03 28.09
C GLU A 367 -15.52 -8.52 28.47
N ASP A 368 -16.63 -9.00 29.01
CA ASP A 368 -16.80 -10.37 29.50
C ASP A 368 -16.84 -11.44 28.39
N LEU A 369 -16.97 -11.04 27.13
CA LEU A 369 -17.14 -11.97 26.02
C LEU A 369 -15.87 -12.15 25.19
N PRO A 370 -15.60 -13.36 24.68
CA PRO A 370 -14.45 -13.60 23.81
C PRO A 370 -14.61 -12.87 22.47
N VAL A 371 -13.50 -12.40 21.91
CA VAL A 371 -13.42 -11.93 20.52
C VAL A 371 -13.42 -13.15 19.61
N LYS A 372 -14.43 -13.25 18.73
CA LYS A 372 -14.53 -14.32 17.73
C LYS A 372 -14.44 -13.74 16.32
N PHE A 373 -13.53 -14.23 15.51
CA PHE A 373 -13.43 -13.91 14.09
C PHE A 373 -14.42 -14.75 13.30
N LEU A 374 -15.04 -14.15 12.29
CA LEU A 374 -15.90 -14.86 11.35
C LEU A 374 -15.07 -15.66 10.33
N TYR A 375 -15.47 -16.90 10.06
CA TYR A 375 -14.91 -17.71 8.98
C TYR A 375 -16.01 -17.88 7.92
N PRO A 376 -15.96 -17.12 6.82
CA PRO A 376 -16.93 -17.23 5.74
C PRO A 376 -16.99 -18.66 5.22
N ILE A 377 -18.20 -19.14 4.95
CA ILE A 377 -18.41 -20.45 4.33
C ILE A 377 -18.12 -20.33 2.83
N THR A 378 -17.28 -21.23 2.35
CA THR A 378 -16.89 -21.43 0.96
C THR A 378 -16.92 -22.92 0.64
N GLU A 379 -16.74 -23.31 -0.61
CA GLU A 379 -16.62 -24.72 -0.98
C GLU A 379 -15.50 -25.44 -0.21
N PHE A 380 -14.46 -24.70 0.21
CA PHE A 380 -13.30 -25.28 0.88
C PHE A 380 -13.55 -25.66 2.34
N ASN A 381 -14.58 -25.11 3.00
CA ASN A 381 -14.87 -25.36 4.42
C ASN A 381 -16.35 -25.69 4.69
N SER A 382 -16.94 -26.47 3.79
CA SER A 382 -18.38 -26.79 3.77
C SER A 382 -18.74 -28.17 4.36
N SER A 383 -17.78 -28.89 4.97
CA SER A 383 -18.06 -30.21 5.56
C SER A 383 -19.13 -30.14 6.66
N PHE A 384 -19.98 -31.16 6.74
CA PHE A 384 -21.14 -31.23 7.65
C PHE A 384 -20.80 -30.96 9.13
N ASN A 385 -19.66 -31.48 9.61
CA ASN A 385 -19.17 -31.28 10.97
C ASN A 385 -18.51 -29.90 11.21
N LYS A 386 -18.57 -29.00 10.21
CA LYS A 386 -17.89 -27.70 10.22
C LYS A 386 -18.77 -26.50 9.85
N ILE A 387 -20.08 -26.67 9.76
CA ILE A 387 -21.03 -25.61 9.45
C ILE A 387 -21.10 -24.58 10.60
N GLY A 388 -20.95 -23.28 10.27
CA GLY A 388 -21.18 -22.17 11.19
C GLY A 388 -20.02 -21.78 12.12
N LYS A 389 -18.80 -21.62 11.61
CA LYS A 389 -17.64 -21.32 12.47
C LYS A 389 -17.27 -19.85 12.51
N ARG A 390 -17.37 -19.33 13.72
CA ARG A 390 -16.64 -18.19 14.23
C ARG A 390 -15.77 -18.69 15.37
N GLY A 391 -14.59 -18.14 15.55
CA GLY A 391 -13.64 -18.69 16.53
C GLY A 391 -12.64 -17.66 17.01
N THR A 392 -11.91 -17.98 18.06
CA THR A 392 -10.97 -17.05 18.71
C THR A 392 -9.62 -16.97 18.01
N GLN A 393 -9.45 -17.67 16.88
CA GLN A 393 -8.20 -17.79 16.16
C GLN A 393 -8.28 -17.06 14.82
N LEU A 394 -7.39 -16.09 14.59
CA LEU A 394 -7.29 -15.42 13.30
C LEU A 394 -6.71 -16.38 12.25
N PRO A 395 -7.33 -16.57 11.08
CA PRO A 395 -6.73 -17.30 9.97
C PRO A 395 -5.47 -16.57 9.47
N PRO A 396 -4.40 -17.29 9.08
CA PRO A 396 -3.18 -16.65 8.55
C PRO A 396 -3.45 -15.81 7.30
N GLU A 397 -4.45 -16.17 6.51
CA GLU A 397 -4.91 -15.40 5.34
C GLU A 397 -5.38 -13.97 5.71
N TYR A 398 -5.79 -13.74 6.96
CA TYR A 398 -6.31 -12.44 7.42
C TYR A 398 -5.24 -11.55 8.07
N ILE A 399 -3.98 -11.98 8.13
CA ILE A 399 -2.90 -11.24 8.83
C ILE A 399 -2.61 -9.86 8.21
N ASN A 400 -2.94 -9.68 6.92
CA ASN A 400 -2.82 -8.42 6.18
C ASN A 400 -4.19 -7.90 5.69
N THR A 401 -5.27 -8.20 6.42
CA THR A 401 -6.61 -7.74 6.03
C THR A 401 -6.80 -6.24 6.30
N ASN A 402 -7.62 -5.59 5.47
CA ASN A 402 -8.09 -4.20 5.62
C ASN A 402 -9.55 -4.12 6.07
N ILE A 403 -10.18 -5.29 6.21
CA ILE A 403 -11.55 -5.43 6.67
C ILE A 403 -11.61 -6.62 7.61
N LEU A 404 -12.12 -6.42 8.82
CA LEU A 404 -12.10 -7.45 9.86
C LEU A 404 -13.47 -7.54 10.55
N PRO A 405 -14.28 -8.56 10.23
CA PRO A 405 -15.52 -8.86 10.95
C PRO A 405 -15.23 -9.63 12.24
N ILE A 406 -15.73 -9.10 13.36
CA ILE A 406 -15.64 -9.66 14.70
C ILE A 406 -17.04 -9.87 15.27
N ILE A 407 -17.25 -10.99 15.97
CA ILE A 407 -18.50 -11.30 16.68
C ILE A 407 -18.27 -11.26 18.19
N LYS A 408 -19.23 -10.64 18.88
CA LYS A 408 -19.41 -10.68 20.34
C LYS A 408 -20.80 -11.23 20.62
N GLU A 409 -20.89 -12.43 21.20
CA GLU A 409 -22.16 -13.11 21.38
C GLU A 409 -22.28 -13.82 22.74
N ASN A 410 -23.52 -13.87 23.24
CA ASN A 410 -23.96 -14.75 24.33
C ASN A 410 -25.33 -15.36 23.94
N SER A 411 -26.03 -16.00 24.88
CA SER A 411 -27.35 -16.61 24.64
C SER A 411 -28.44 -15.61 24.25
N GLU A 412 -28.26 -14.32 24.53
CA GLU A 412 -29.30 -13.29 24.36
C GLU A 412 -29.06 -12.39 23.15
N LYS A 413 -27.79 -12.07 22.85
CA LYS A 413 -27.45 -11.04 21.88
C LYS A 413 -26.20 -11.38 21.08
N ILE A 414 -26.33 -11.36 19.76
CA ILE A 414 -25.26 -11.46 18.75
C ILE A 414 -24.96 -10.07 18.21
N SER A 415 -23.78 -9.56 18.53
CA SER A 415 -23.25 -8.28 18.02
C SER A 415 -22.17 -8.55 16.97
N VAL A 416 -22.27 -7.91 15.81
CA VAL A 416 -21.28 -8.02 14.74
C VAL A 416 -20.61 -6.68 14.55
N LEU A 417 -19.30 -6.64 14.79
CA LEU A 417 -18.45 -5.46 14.65
C LEU A 417 -17.65 -5.62 13.36
N LEU A 418 -17.71 -4.67 12.44
CA LEU A 418 -16.88 -4.66 11.24
C LEU A 418 -15.93 -3.49 11.30
N PHE A 419 -14.64 -3.77 11.27
CA PHE A 419 -13.60 -2.77 11.18
C PHE A 419 -13.14 -2.64 9.74
N CYS A 420 -13.04 -1.41 9.24
CA CYS A 420 -12.54 -1.10 7.91
C CYS A 420 -11.39 -0.10 8.03
N SER A 421 -10.26 -0.38 7.38
CA SER A 421 -9.12 0.54 7.32
C SER A 421 -9.28 1.61 6.24
N ASP A 422 -10.18 1.41 5.29
CA ASP A 422 -10.47 2.39 4.24
C ASP A 422 -11.13 3.65 4.85
N PRO A 423 -10.87 4.85 4.31
CA PRO A 423 -11.61 6.06 4.65
C PRO A 423 -13.12 5.91 4.50
N TYR A 424 -13.87 6.62 5.33
CA TYR A 424 -15.32 6.70 5.24
C TYR A 424 -15.73 7.30 3.89
N ASN A 425 -16.70 6.64 3.24
CA ASN A 425 -17.33 7.12 2.03
C ASN A 425 -18.73 6.47 1.94
N GLN A 426 -19.73 7.26 1.52
CA GLN A 426 -21.13 6.82 1.44
C GLN A 426 -21.33 5.56 0.57
N GLU A 427 -20.69 5.49 -0.60
CA GLU A 427 -20.78 4.30 -1.47
C GLU A 427 -20.11 3.08 -0.84
N ASN A 428 -18.97 3.28 -0.17
CA ASN A 428 -18.26 2.20 0.51
C ASN A 428 -19.04 1.67 1.71
N LEU A 429 -19.75 2.54 2.43
CA LEU A 429 -20.66 2.14 3.51
C LEU A 429 -21.77 1.22 2.99
N LYS A 430 -22.37 1.54 1.84
CA LYS A 430 -23.41 0.69 1.22
C LYS A 430 -22.88 -0.73 0.94
N LYS A 431 -21.71 -0.83 0.33
CA LYS A 431 -21.03 -2.12 0.04
C LYS A 431 -20.73 -2.92 1.33
N ILE A 432 -20.29 -2.22 2.38
CA ILE A 432 -19.98 -2.79 3.69
C ILE A 432 -21.22 -3.34 4.40
N ILE A 433 -22.33 -2.60 4.41
CA ILE A 433 -23.58 -3.04 5.02
C ILE A 433 -24.11 -4.29 4.28
N TRP A 434 -24.06 -4.28 2.95
CA TRP A 434 -24.40 -5.46 2.15
C TRP A 434 -23.55 -6.67 2.55
N PHE A 435 -22.23 -6.49 2.66
CA PHE A 435 -21.30 -7.56 3.06
C PHE A 435 -21.63 -8.12 4.44
N LEU A 436 -21.86 -7.25 5.42
CA LEU A 436 -22.22 -7.65 6.77
C LEU A 436 -23.48 -8.50 6.83
N ILE A 437 -24.57 -8.01 6.23
CA ILE A 437 -25.85 -8.72 6.19
C ILE A 437 -25.69 -10.06 5.49
N ARG A 438 -24.96 -10.09 4.36
CA ARG A 438 -24.74 -11.32 3.59
C ARG A 438 -23.91 -12.33 4.39
N LEU A 439 -22.86 -11.88 5.06
CA LEU A 439 -21.94 -12.72 5.83
C LEU A 439 -22.62 -13.39 7.03
N THR A 440 -23.61 -12.74 7.63
CA THR A 440 -24.33 -13.22 8.82
C THR A 440 -25.73 -13.75 8.52
N SER A 441 -26.13 -13.75 7.24
CA SER A 441 -27.49 -14.05 6.79
C SER A 441 -28.57 -13.17 7.47
N GLY A 442 -28.21 -11.95 7.88
CA GLY A 442 -29.12 -11.01 8.53
C GLY A 442 -29.49 -11.34 9.98
N LEU A 443 -28.95 -12.41 10.58
CA LEU A 443 -29.38 -12.94 11.88
C LEU A 443 -28.81 -12.22 13.10
N ALA A 444 -27.92 -11.23 12.94
CA ALA A 444 -27.38 -10.49 14.08
C ALA A 444 -28.40 -9.53 14.69
N ASN A 445 -28.32 -9.33 16.01
CA ASN A 445 -29.15 -8.37 16.72
C ASN A 445 -28.67 -6.93 16.49
N GLU A 446 -27.37 -6.73 16.29
CA GLU A 446 -26.80 -5.42 15.96
C GLU A 446 -25.55 -5.56 15.08
N TYR A 447 -25.33 -4.53 14.25
CA TYR A 447 -24.18 -4.34 13.39
C TYR A 447 -23.53 -2.99 13.73
N ILE A 448 -22.23 -3.00 13.98
CA ILE A 448 -21.46 -1.78 14.22
C ILE A 448 -20.32 -1.71 13.21
N VAL A 449 -20.34 -0.68 12.37
CA VAL A 449 -19.31 -0.43 11.36
C VAL A 449 -18.33 0.61 11.90
N TYR A 450 -17.05 0.32 11.86
CA TYR A 450 -15.98 1.19 12.33
C TYR A 450 -15.10 1.65 11.17
N PHE A 451 -14.95 2.98 11.04
CA PHE A 451 -14.00 3.65 10.14
C PHE A 451 -13.03 4.53 10.94
N SER A 452 -11.80 4.72 10.48
CA SER A 452 -10.77 5.54 11.15
C SER A 452 -11.16 7.02 11.27
N ASP A 453 -11.84 7.54 10.26
CA ASP A 453 -12.04 8.97 10.01
C ASP A 453 -13.50 9.41 10.09
N TYR A 454 -14.43 8.50 10.40
CA TYR A 454 -15.85 8.83 10.53
C TYR A 454 -16.10 9.95 11.56
N SER A 455 -16.90 10.94 11.15
CA SER A 455 -17.44 12.00 12.02
C SER A 455 -18.98 11.94 12.04
N LEU A 456 -19.57 12.57 13.06
CA LEU A 456 -21.04 12.67 13.19
C LEU A 456 -21.67 13.54 12.09
N ASP A 457 -20.87 14.33 11.37
CA ASP A 457 -21.36 15.18 10.27
C ASP A 457 -21.94 14.33 9.13
N PHE A 458 -21.48 13.08 8.99
CA PHE A 458 -21.96 12.12 7.99
C PHE A 458 -23.23 11.36 8.42
N GLN A 459 -23.86 11.69 9.55
CA GLN A 459 -25.01 10.93 10.06
C GLN A 459 -26.20 10.92 9.07
N ASN A 460 -26.44 12.01 8.34
CA ASN A 460 -27.50 12.05 7.33
C ASN A 460 -27.20 11.09 6.16
N GLU A 461 -25.95 11.05 5.69
CA GLU A 461 -25.54 10.12 4.63
C GLU A 461 -25.72 8.66 5.06
N VAL A 462 -25.44 8.34 6.34
CA VAL A 462 -25.66 7.01 6.91
C VAL A 462 -27.15 6.65 6.87
N LEU A 463 -28.04 7.59 7.24
CA LEU A 463 -29.48 7.37 7.18
C LEU A 463 -29.97 7.14 5.75
N ASP A 464 -29.49 7.93 4.79
CA ASP A 464 -29.83 7.77 3.37
C ASP A 464 -29.42 6.39 2.85
N VAL A 465 -28.22 5.92 3.22
CA VAL A 465 -27.75 4.58 2.85
C VAL A 465 -28.62 3.50 3.47
N LEU A 466 -28.97 3.59 4.75
CA LEU A 466 -29.81 2.59 5.43
C LEU A 466 -31.22 2.53 4.83
N GLN A 467 -31.80 3.69 4.49
CA GLN A 467 -33.11 3.76 3.83
C GLN A 467 -33.08 3.12 2.43
N SER A 468 -31.95 3.19 1.71
CA SER A 468 -31.81 2.62 0.37
C SER A 468 -31.90 1.08 0.30
N PHE A 469 -31.89 0.37 1.44
CA PHE A 469 -32.02 -1.08 1.51
C PHE A 469 -33.48 -1.57 1.63
N ASP A 470 -34.46 -0.66 1.65
CA ASP A 470 -35.90 -0.97 1.81
C ASP A 470 -36.21 -1.89 3.01
N ASN A 471 -35.38 -1.81 4.07
CA ASN A 471 -35.50 -2.64 5.26
C ASN A 471 -35.44 -1.78 6.52
N SER A 472 -36.61 -1.48 7.10
CA SER A 472 -36.75 -0.64 8.28
C SER A 472 -35.98 -1.17 9.50
N ASP A 473 -35.82 -2.49 9.63
CA ASP A 473 -35.08 -3.09 10.75
C ASP A 473 -33.61 -2.66 10.77
N LEU A 474 -33.03 -2.29 9.63
CA LEU A 474 -31.62 -1.89 9.57
C LEU A 474 -31.36 -0.57 10.28
N LEU A 475 -32.35 0.33 10.33
CA LEU A 475 -32.24 1.60 11.04
C LEU A 475 -32.00 1.39 12.54
N ASP A 476 -32.63 0.36 13.11
CA ASP A 476 -32.48 0.01 14.53
C ASP A 476 -31.27 -0.90 14.79
N LYS A 477 -30.82 -1.65 13.79
CA LYS A 477 -29.77 -2.67 13.93
C LYS A 477 -28.37 -2.16 13.56
N VAL A 478 -28.23 -1.16 12.70
CA VAL A 478 -26.92 -0.73 12.16
C VAL A 478 -26.50 0.61 12.76
N SER A 479 -25.26 0.68 13.23
CA SER A 479 -24.63 1.95 13.62
C SER A 479 -23.24 2.08 13.02
N VAL A 480 -22.85 3.32 12.72
CA VAL A 480 -21.50 3.66 12.25
C VAL A 480 -20.80 4.43 13.34
N LYS A 481 -19.55 4.07 13.65
CA LYS A 481 -18.75 4.68 14.71
C LYS A 481 -17.35 4.96 14.21
N LYS A 482 -16.72 5.97 14.83
CA LYS A 482 -15.29 6.18 14.67
C LYS A 482 -14.54 5.06 15.38
N SER A 483 -13.65 4.41 14.65
CA SER A 483 -12.68 3.47 15.20
C SER A 483 -11.66 4.27 16.02
N LEU A 484 -11.58 3.97 17.31
CA LEU A 484 -10.46 4.38 18.12
C LEU A 484 -9.30 3.44 17.73
N PHE A 485 -8.64 3.73 16.62
CA PHE A 485 -7.26 3.28 16.46
C PHE A 485 -6.51 3.69 17.73
N VAL A 486 -5.53 2.90 18.19
CA VAL A 486 -4.74 3.22 19.39
C VAL A 486 -3.90 4.49 19.11
N GLU A 487 -4.59 5.62 19.12
CA GLU A 487 -4.15 6.98 19.32
C GLU A 487 -4.75 7.33 20.69
N THR A 488 -3.96 7.20 21.73
CA THR A 488 -4.45 7.55 23.07
C THR A 488 -4.61 9.06 23.16
N LEU A 489 -5.86 9.50 23.03
CA LEU A 489 -6.48 10.71 23.57
C LEU A 489 -5.87 12.07 23.15
N GLN A 490 -6.67 12.77 22.32
CA GLN A 490 -6.74 14.22 22.09
C GLN A 490 -5.43 14.98 21.92
N PHE A 491 -5.15 15.39 20.68
CA PHE A 491 -4.74 16.77 20.41
C PHE A 491 -5.50 17.31 19.20
N ALA A 492 -6.39 18.26 19.47
CA ALA A 492 -6.69 19.31 18.53
C ALA A 492 -5.41 20.13 18.29
N GLU A 493 -5.31 20.68 17.08
CA GLU A 493 -4.29 21.65 16.65
C GLU A 493 -2.85 21.14 16.61
N LEU A 494 -2.50 20.45 15.52
CA LEU A 494 -1.19 20.55 14.88
C LEU A 494 -1.38 20.29 13.39
N SER A 495 -1.06 21.30 12.59
CA SER A 495 -1.16 21.32 11.13
C SER A 495 -0.52 20.07 10.54
N ILE A 496 -1.34 19.28 9.85
CA ILE A 496 -0.92 18.14 9.05
C ILE A 496 0.08 18.66 8.02
N PRO A 497 1.32 18.13 7.94
CA PRO A 497 2.10 18.30 6.72
C PRO A 497 1.29 17.62 5.63
N THR A 498 0.74 18.44 4.74
CA THR A 498 -0.13 18.07 3.64
C THR A 498 0.52 16.91 2.88
N ILE A 499 0.04 15.69 3.15
CA ILE A 499 0.08 14.62 2.16
C ILE A 499 -0.74 15.21 1.02
N GLY A 500 -0.04 15.59 -0.05
CA GLY A 500 -0.59 16.42 -1.12
C GLY A 500 -2.01 16.01 -1.47
N ASP A 501 -2.91 16.99 -1.33
CA ASP A 501 -4.29 17.01 -1.78
C ASP A 501 -4.71 15.80 -2.64
N ILE A 502 -5.39 14.85 -2.00
CA ILE A 502 -6.32 13.93 -2.69
C ILE A 502 -7.77 14.28 -2.34
N SER A 503 -8.00 15.20 -1.39
CA SER A 503 -9.35 15.65 -1.02
C SER A 503 -9.91 16.79 -1.88
N SER A 504 -9.11 17.43 -2.76
CA SER A 504 -9.62 18.44 -3.70
C SER A 504 -10.05 17.88 -5.05
N THR A 505 -10.24 16.57 -5.18
CA THR A 505 -10.70 15.94 -6.43
C THR A 505 -12.02 15.17 -6.31
N ILE A 506 -12.81 15.41 -5.27
CA ILE A 506 -14.15 14.82 -5.14
C ILE A 506 -15.28 15.79 -5.55
N GLU A 507 -15.02 17.09 -5.73
CA GLU A 507 -16.04 18.04 -6.22
C GLU A 507 -15.86 18.52 -7.67
N ALA A 508 -15.00 17.88 -8.47
CA ALA A 508 -14.93 18.15 -9.90
C ALA A 508 -14.49 16.93 -10.73
N ILE A 509 -15.22 15.81 -10.62
CA ILE A 509 -15.17 14.74 -11.64
C ILE A 509 -16.61 14.31 -11.95
N GLN A 510 -17.36 15.22 -12.55
CA GLN A 510 -18.39 14.85 -13.53
C GLN A 510 -17.82 15.12 -14.91
N SER A 511 -16.93 14.24 -15.40
CA SER A 511 -16.67 14.02 -16.83
C SER A 511 -15.55 13.01 -17.02
N GLU A 512 -15.86 11.97 -17.80
CA GLU A 512 -14.93 11.07 -18.51
C GLU A 512 -13.90 10.32 -17.66
N GLY A 513 -14.37 9.28 -16.97
CA GLY A 513 -13.46 8.28 -16.39
C GLY A 513 -14.06 7.36 -15.33
N GLU A 514 -15.40 7.26 -15.20
CA GLU A 514 -15.99 6.30 -14.26
C GLU A 514 -15.44 4.90 -14.54
N LEU A 515 -14.83 4.33 -13.52
CA LEU A 515 -14.43 2.94 -13.47
C LEU A 515 -15.69 2.12 -13.79
N ARG A 516 -15.68 1.45 -14.94
CA ARG A 516 -16.83 0.69 -15.46
C ARG A 516 -16.90 -0.66 -14.79
N ILE A 517 -17.07 -0.58 -13.49
CA ILE A 517 -17.39 -1.66 -12.61
C ILE A 517 -18.83 -2.07 -12.93
N ASN A 518 -19.13 -3.38 -12.99
CA ASN A 518 -20.54 -3.81 -13.07
C ASN A 518 -21.31 -3.08 -11.93
N PRO A 519 -22.45 -2.43 -12.20
CA PRO A 519 -23.16 -1.62 -11.20
C PRO A 519 -23.38 -2.37 -9.89
N ILE A 520 -23.44 -3.71 -9.95
CA ILE A 520 -23.51 -4.57 -8.78
C ILE A 520 -22.38 -4.34 -7.75
N PHE A 521 -21.14 -4.03 -8.15
CA PHE A 521 -20.07 -3.78 -7.18
C PHE A 521 -20.03 -2.33 -6.68
N LYS A 522 -20.87 -1.43 -7.21
CA LYS A 522 -21.14 -0.15 -6.53
C LYS A 522 -21.93 -0.41 -5.24
N GLU A 523 -22.70 -1.50 -5.19
CA GLU A 523 -23.60 -1.82 -4.07
C GLU A 523 -23.18 -3.05 -3.26
N GLN A 524 -22.33 -3.92 -3.83
CA GLN A 524 -21.94 -5.20 -3.23
C GLN A 524 -20.42 -5.29 -3.05
N LEU A 525 -20.01 -5.87 -1.92
CA LEU A 525 -18.62 -6.26 -1.65
C LEU A 525 -18.51 -7.80 -1.63
N PRO A 526 -18.38 -8.45 -2.80
CA PRO A 526 -18.36 -9.89 -2.91
C PRO A 526 -17.14 -10.50 -2.19
N TYR A 527 -17.35 -11.69 -1.64
CA TYR A 527 -16.35 -12.48 -0.94
C TYR A 527 -16.55 -13.96 -1.27
N GLY A 528 -15.55 -14.79 -0.95
CA GLY A 528 -15.70 -16.23 -1.09
C GLY A 528 -15.98 -16.66 -2.53
N ASP A 529 -16.82 -17.68 -2.70
CA ASP A 529 -17.11 -18.28 -4.00
C ASP A 529 -17.80 -17.33 -4.99
N ILE A 530 -18.42 -16.25 -4.50
CA ILE A 530 -19.03 -15.19 -5.33
C ILE A 530 -17.97 -14.53 -6.22
N LEU A 531 -16.69 -14.55 -5.81
CA LEU A 531 -15.58 -14.00 -6.59
C LEU A 531 -15.18 -14.90 -7.76
N LYS A 532 -15.45 -16.21 -7.73
CA LYS A 532 -14.94 -17.17 -8.73
C LYS A 532 -15.32 -16.84 -10.17
N PRO A 533 -16.59 -16.50 -10.50
CA PRO A 533 -16.95 -16.17 -11.87
C PRO A 533 -16.11 -15.00 -12.41
N ILE A 534 -15.84 -14.00 -11.56
CA ILE A 534 -15.07 -12.80 -11.89
C ILE A 534 -13.61 -13.19 -12.12
N LEU A 535 -13.03 -13.92 -11.16
CA LEU A 535 -11.64 -14.37 -11.19
C LEU A 535 -11.34 -15.33 -12.36
N ASN A 536 -12.30 -16.14 -12.77
CA ASN A 536 -12.14 -17.13 -13.84
C ASN A 536 -12.13 -16.51 -15.25
N THR A 537 -12.53 -15.23 -15.40
CA THR A 537 -12.58 -14.59 -16.73
C THR A 537 -11.22 -14.57 -17.42
N ASP A 538 -11.20 -14.71 -18.74
CA ASP A 538 -9.98 -14.61 -19.57
C ASP A 538 -9.33 -13.23 -19.52
N LYS A 539 -10.06 -12.22 -19.02
CA LYS A 539 -9.55 -10.86 -18.81
C LYS A 539 -8.51 -10.79 -17.69
N ILE A 540 -8.53 -11.74 -16.75
CA ILE A 540 -7.67 -11.76 -15.58
C ILE A 540 -6.59 -12.84 -15.75
N SER A 541 -5.33 -12.42 -15.77
CA SER A 541 -4.17 -13.32 -15.83
C SER A 541 -3.65 -13.64 -14.44
N ALA A 542 -2.91 -14.74 -14.31
CA ALA A 542 -2.22 -15.09 -13.06
C ALA A 542 -1.31 -13.96 -12.55
N GLN A 543 -0.65 -13.22 -13.44
CA GLN A 543 0.20 -12.10 -13.07
C GLN A 543 -0.58 -10.95 -12.44
N ASP A 544 -1.83 -10.70 -12.87
CA ASP A 544 -2.64 -9.64 -12.27
C ASP A 544 -3.06 -10.00 -10.84
N LEU A 545 -3.41 -11.27 -10.62
CA LEU A 545 -3.68 -11.78 -9.28
C LEU A 545 -2.45 -11.63 -8.38
N LYS A 546 -1.25 -11.96 -8.88
CA LYS A 546 0.00 -11.77 -8.13
C LYS A 546 0.29 -10.29 -7.83
N ILE A 547 0.02 -9.38 -8.76
CA ILE A 547 0.18 -7.94 -8.54
C ILE A 547 -0.78 -7.48 -7.43
N PHE A 548 -2.05 -7.86 -7.50
CA PHE A 548 -3.02 -7.52 -6.46
C PHE A 548 -2.61 -8.07 -5.08
N LEU A 549 -2.23 -9.36 -5.02
CA LEU A 549 -1.76 -10.00 -3.78
C LEU A 549 -0.52 -9.30 -3.22
N SER A 550 0.42 -8.85 -4.07
CA SER A 550 1.61 -8.12 -3.63
C SER A 550 1.29 -6.79 -2.95
N HIS A 551 0.22 -6.10 -3.36
CA HIS A 551 -0.25 -4.88 -2.69
C HIS A 551 -0.88 -5.18 -1.32
N LYS A 552 -1.41 -6.40 -1.12
CA LYS A 552 -1.80 -6.90 0.21
C LYS A 552 -0.62 -7.45 1.01
N GLY A 553 0.61 -7.37 0.50
CA GLY A 553 1.80 -7.93 1.15
C GLY A 553 1.88 -9.45 1.11
N ILE A 554 1.23 -10.08 0.13
CA ILE A 554 1.22 -11.54 -0.08
C ILE A 554 1.99 -11.87 -1.35
N PHE A 555 3.01 -12.72 -1.24
CA PHE A 555 3.94 -13.05 -2.31
C PHE A 555 4.03 -14.56 -2.52
N LEU A 556 4.06 -14.95 -3.80
CA LEU A 556 3.94 -16.35 -4.23
C LEU A 556 4.81 -16.56 -5.47
N LYS A 557 5.51 -17.70 -5.56
CA LYS A 557 6.16 -18.12 -6.82
C LYS A 557 5.13 -18.63 -7.82
N ASN A 558 4.16 -19.39 -7.32
CA ASN A 558 3.15 -20.09 -8.09
C ASN A 558 2.48 -19.18 -9.14
N ALA A 559 2.38 -19.68 -10.37
CA ALA A 559 1.74 -19.01 -11.50
C ALA A 559 0.47 -19.74 -11.98
N ASP A 560 0.05 -20.80 -11.29
CA ASP A 560 -1.21 -21.48 -11.54
C ASP A 560 -2.37 -20.57 -11.13
N LYS A 561 -3.13 -20.12 -12.13
CA LYS A 561 -4.29 -19.25 -11.94
C LYS A 561 -5.30 -19.87 -10.97
N ARG A 562 -5.54 -21.19 -11.01
CA ARG A 562 -6.54 -21.83 -10.13
C ARG A 562 -6.13 -21.71 -8.67
N LYS A 563 -4.89 -22.07 -8.33
CA LYS A 563 -4.38 -21.97 -6.95
C LYS A 563 -4.37 -20.52 -6.44
N LEU A 564 -4.08 -19.55 -7.30
CA LEU A 564 -4.17 -18.13 -6.96
C LEU A 564 -5.62 -17.71 -6.71
N MET A 565 -6.57 -18.19 -7.51
CA MET A 565 -7.99 -17.95 -7.28
C MET A 565 -8.48 -18.55 -5.96
N ASP A 566 -8.06 -19.77 -5.64
CA ASP A 566 -8.43 -20.44 -4.39
C ASP A 566 -7.96 -19.63 -3.17
N LEU A 567 -6.76 -19.04 -3.24
CA LEU A 567 -6.28 -18.10 -2.22
C LEU A 567 -7.12 -16.83 -2.18
N MET A 568 -7.42 -16.21 -3.33
CA MET A 568 -8.25 -15.00 -3.42
C MET A 568 -9.63 -15.20 -2.78
N VAL A 569 -10.25 -16.36 -2.98
CA VAL A 569 -11.55 -16.73 -2.38
C VAL A 569 -11.48 -16.83 -0.85
N SER A 570 -10.33 -17.22 -0.30
CA SER A 570 -10.12 -17.29 1.16
C SER A 570 -9.84 -15.94 1.81
N LEU A 571 -9.58 -14.88 1.04
CA LEU A 571 -9.30 -13.53 1.53
C LEU A 571 -10.59 -12.69 1.67
N LEU A 572 -10.51 -11.64 2.48
CA LEU A 572 -11.51 -10.58 2.51
C LEU A 572 -10.92 -9.32 1.84
N PHE A 573 -11.73 -8.65 1.03
CA PHE A 573 -11.34 -7.41 0.35
C PHE A 573 -12.08 -6.23 0.96
N SER A 574 -11.37 -5.15 1.24
CA SER A 574 -12.02 -3.87 1.53
C SER A 574 -12.59 -3.24 0.25
N PRO A 575 -13.51 -2.27 0.35
CA PRO A 575 -14.05 -1.57 -0.81
C PRO A 575 -12.97 -0.99 -1.76
N ILE A 576 -11.94 -0.34 -1.23
CA ILE A 576 -10.84 0.24 -2.03
C ILE A 576 -9.99 -0.87 -2.67
N GLU A 577 -9.77 -1.99 -1.98
CA GLU A 577 -9.04 -3.12 -2.56
C GLU A 577 -9.80 -3.72 -3.74
N LEU A 578 -11.12 -3.91 -3.60
CA LEU A 578 -11.96 -4.39 -4.68
C LEU A 578 -11.95 -3.41 -5.87
N GLU A 579 -12.06 -2.12 -5.60
CA GLU A 579 -11.98 -1.09 -6.64
C GLU A 579 -10.64 -1.13 -7.36
N ASN A 580 -9.53 -1.12 -6.62
CA ASN A 580 -8.18 -1.23 -7.18
C ASN A 580 -8.01 -2.51 -8.03
N PHE A 581 -8.59 -3.62 -7.58
CA PHE A 581 -8.60 -4.86 -8.35
C PHE A 581 -9.36 -4.72 -9.67
N ILE A 582 -10.54 -4.10 -9.64
CA ILE A 582 -11.35 -3.87 -10.84
C ILE A 582 -10.66 -2.90 -11.79
N ASN A 583 -9.99 -1.87 -11.27
CA ASN A 583 -9.24 -0.89 -12.05
C ASN A 583 -8.08 -1.56 -12.79
N LEU A 584 -7.36 -2.46 -12.12
CA LEU A 584 -6.31 -3.27 -12.74
C LEU A 584 -6.83 -4.11 -13.92
N ILE A 585 -8.10 -4.54 -13.87
CA ILE A 585 -8.76 -5.35 -14.92
C ILE A 585 -9.29 -4.47 -16.06
N ASN A 586 -9.97 -3.37 -15.73
CA ASN A 586 -10.58 -2.45 -16.70
C ASN A 586 -9.55 -1.80 -17.63
N VAL A 587 -8.33 -1.62 -17.13
CA VAL A 587 -7.20 -1.16 -17.92
C VAL A 587 -6.87 -2.10 -19.12
N LYS A 588 -7.43 -3.31 -19.21
CA LYS A 588 -7.21 -4.25 -20.33
C LYS A 588 -8.31 -4.29 -21.39
N GLU A 589 -9.18 -3.28 -21.47
CA GLU A 589 -10.25 -3.22 -22.49
C GLU A 589 -9.72 -3.49 -23.92
N ARG A 590 -10.57 -4.11 -24.75
CA ARG A 590 -10.22 -4.45 -26.14
C ARG A 590 -9.89 -3.18 -26.90
N PRO A 591 -8.83 -3.20 -27.74
CA PRO A 591 -8.47 -2.01 -28.49
C PRO A 591 -9.61 -1.57 -29.40
N VAL A 592 -9.80 -0.26 -29.50
CA VAL A 592 -10.90 0.36 -30.23
C VAL A 592 -10.50 0.54 -31.69
N SER A 593 -11.40 0.19 -32.61
CA SER A 593 -11.22 0.44 -34.03
C SER A 593 -11.68 1.85 -34.36
N SER A 594 -10.79 2.63 -34.97
CA SER A 594 -10.98 4.02 -35.42
C SER A 594 -11.19 4.03 -36.94
N ILE A 595 -12.35 4.52 -37.39
CA ILE A 595 -12.76 4.61 -38.81
C ILE A 595 -12.95 6.09 -39.18
N PRO A 596 -12.16 6.62 -40.13
CA PRO A 596 -12.30 8.00 -40.59
C PRO A 596 -13.30 8.11 -41.75
N TYR A 597 -14.18 9.10 -41.69
CA TYR A 597 -15.10 9.55 -42.73
C TYR A 597 -14.78 11.01 -43.08
N PHE A 598 -14.71 11.31 -44.37
CA PHE A 598 -14.42 12.67 -44.84
C PHE A 598 -15.67 13.28 -45.47
N LEU A 599 -16.11 14.41 -44.91
CA LEU A 599 -17.28 15.16 -45.36
C LEU A 599 -16.81 16.46 -46.02
N PRO A 600 -17.05 16.72 -47.32
CA PRO A 600 -16.64 17.97 -47.95
C PRO A 600 -17.37 19.15 -47.31
N ALA A 601 -16.62 20.10 -46.75
CA ALA A 601 -17.15 21.31 -46.15
C ALA A 601 -17.44 22.35 -47.22
N ILE A 602 -18.63 22.95 -47.17
CA ILE A 602 -19.01 24.07 -48.06
C ILE A 602 -18.72 25.41 -47.38
N THR A 603 -18.70 25.44 -46.05
CA THR A 603 -18.56 26.65 -45.26
C THR A 603 -17.21 26.79 -44.57
N GLU A 604 -16.70 28.02 -44.47
CA GLU A 604 -15.50 28.29 -43.69
C GLU A 604 -15.72 28.32 -42.16
N THR A 605 -16.98 28.27 -41.73
CA THR A 605 -17.44 28.31 -40.34
C THR A 605 -16.69 27.31 -39.42
N PRO A 606 -16.25 27.74 -38.22
CA PRO A 606 -15.66 26.83 -37.22
C PRO A 606 -16.64 25.73 -36.79
N ILE A 607 -16.13 24.55 -36.46
CA ILE A 607 -16.95 23.39 -36.07
C ILE A 607 -17.83 23.69 -34.85
N SER A 608 -17.38 24.57 -33.95
CA SER A 608 -18.13 24.98 -32.76
C SER A 608 -19.40 25.76 -33.08
N GLU A 609 -19.35 26.61 -34.10
CA GLU A 609 -20.51 27.38 -34.54
C GLU A 609 -21.48 26.47 -35.30
N ILE A 610 -20.98 25.53 -36.10
CA ILE A 610 -21.79 24.53 -36.81
C ILE A 610 -22.62 23.71 -35.81
N PHE A 611 -21.98 23.16 -34.77
CA PHE A 611 -22.67 22.38 -33.75
C PHE A 611 -23.64 23.23 -32.89
N SER A 612 -23.46 24.54 -32.83
CA SER A 612 -24.41 25.44 -32.16
C SER A 612 -25.70 25.66 -32.96
N GLN A 613 -25.67 25.42 -34.28
CA GLN A 613 -26.76 25.70 -35.24
C GLN A 613 -27.67 24.48 -35.49
N ILE A 614 -27.15 23.26 -35.35
CA ILE A 614 -27.93 22.02 -35.54
C ILE A 614 -28.70 21.60 -34.28
N ARG A 615 -29.83 20.90 -34.44
CA ARG A 615 -30.63 20.36 -33.31
C ARG A 615 -31.06 18.90 -33.58
N PRO A 616 -30.09 17.97 -33.68
CA PRO A 616 -30.37 16.58 -33.99
C PRO A 616 -31.24 15.88 -32.93
N ASN A 617 -32.18 15.05 -33.37
CA ASN A 617 -32.98 14.18 -32.49
C ASN A 617 -32.41 12.75 -32.44
N PHE A 618 -32.09 12.28 -31.24
CA PHE A 618 -31.45 10.97 -31.01
C PHE A 618 -32.34 9.94 -30.28
N GLU A 619 -33.64 10.15 -30.14
CA GLU A 619 -34.51 9.27 -29.32
C GLU A 619 -34.48 7.79 -29.78
N ASN A 620 -34.39 7.52 -31.08
CA ASN A 620 -34.56 6.17 -31.65
C ASN A 620 -33.23 5.47 -32.02
N ILE A 621 -32.08 5.99 -31.58
CA ILE A 621 -30.77 5.44 -32.00
C ILE A 621 -30.50 4.02 -31.49
N THR A 622 -31.23 3.55 -30.48
CA THR A 622 -31.09 2.20 -29.90
C THR A 622 -32.17 1.21 -30.34
N ASP A 623 -33.14 1.63 -31.16
CA ASP A 623 -34.28 0.81 -31.54
C ASP A 623 -33.88 -0.49 -32.23
N GLY A 624 -34.48 -1.60 -31.79
CA GLY A 624 -34.20 -2.94 -32.30
C GLY A 624 -32.90 -3.57 -31.78
N LEU A 625 -32.16 -2.90 -30.89
CA LEU A 625 -30.98 -3.46 -30.22
C LEU A 625 -31.32 -3.83 -28.77
N GLN A 626 -30.76 -4.94 -28.28
CA GLN A 626 -30.76 -5.27 -26.85
C GLN A 626 -29.64 -4.53 -26.12
N ALA A 627 -29.54 -3.21 -26.37
CA ALA A 627 -28.45 -2.38 -25.89
C ALA A 627 -28.96 -0.98 -25.58
N LYS A 628 -28.37 -0.33 -24.57
CA LYS A 628 -28.72 1.02 -24.12
C LYS A 628 -27.51 1.93 -24.19
N LEU A 629 -27.70 3.19 -24.56
CA LEU A 629 -26.65 4.21 -24.47
C LEU A 629 -26.66 4.85 -23.07
N ASN A 630 -25.48 4.94 -22.44
CA ASN A 630 -25.38 5.39 -21.04
C ASN A 630 -25.64 6.87 -20.83
N SER A 631 -25.29 7.69 -21.81
CA SER A 631 -25.41 9.13 -21.74
C SER A 631 -26.19 9.65 -22.94
N PRO A 632 -26.91 10.79 -22.78
CA PRO A 632 -27.47 11.48 -23.92
C PRO A 632 -26.35 11.88 -24.89
N VAL A 633 -26.65 11.90 -26.18
CA VAL A 633 -25.70 12.30 -27.20
C VAL A 633 -25.53 13.81 -27.15
N VAL A 634 -24.40 14.24 -26.57
CA VAL A 634 -24.03 15.66 -26.47
C VAL A 634 -22.59 15.80 -26.96
N PHE A 635 -22.39 16.67 -27.95
CA PHE A 635 -21.06 16.99 -28.46
C PHE A 635 -20.53 18.25 -27.76
N SER A 636 -19.29 18.19 -27.30
CA SER A 636 -18.60 19.32 -26.67
C SER A 636 -17.20 19.51 -27.26
N SER A 637 -16.64 20.71 -27.09
CA SER A 637 -15.26 21.00 -27.50
C SER A 637 -14.27 20.31 -26.56
N ASP A 638 -13.23 19.68 -27.10
CA ASP A 638 -12.12 19.12 -26.31
C ASP A 638 -11.29 20.26 -25.66
N PRO A 639 -11.09 20.27 -24.33
CA PRO A 639 -10.29 21.29 -23.65
C PRO A 639 -8.82 21.34 -24.10
N ASP A 640 -8.26 20.19 -24.50
CA ASP A 640 -6.84 20.05 -24.88
C ASP A 640 -6.62 20.28 -26.39
N GLN A 641 -7.70 20.27 -27.18
CA GLN A 641 -7.66 20.41 -28.64
C GLN A 641 -8.75 21.38 -29.13
N PRO A 642 -8.46 22.69 -29.13
CA PRO A 642 -9.36 23.69 -29.70
C PRO A 642 -9.70 23.33 -31.16
N GLY A 643 -11.00 23.17 -31.46
CA GLY A 643 -11.49 22.81 -32.80
C GLY A 643 -11.80 21.33 -33.02
N LEU A 644 -11.67 20.47 -32.01
CA LEU A 644 -12.17 19.09 -32.00
C LEU A 644 -13.48 19.03 -31.21
N PHE A 645 -14.56 18.58 -31.84
CA PHE A 645 -15.85 18.33 -31.19
C PHE A 645 -16.03 16.83 -30.95
N LEU A 646 -16.32 16.45 -29.72
CA LEU A 646 -16.28 15.08 -29.23
C LEU A 646 -17.62 14.70 -28.60
N PHE A 647 -18.09 13.51 -28.93
CA PHE A 647 -19.03 12.74 -28.12
C PHE A 647 -18.36 11.44 -27.70
N SER A 648 -18.41 11.13 -26.40
CA SER A 648 -17.94 9.86 -25.86
C SER A 648 -19.01 9.26 -24.93
N SER A 649 -19.26 7.96 -25.09
CA SER A 649 -20.20 7.22 -24.26
C SER A 649 -19.91 5.71 -24.31
N HIS A 650 -20.79 4.93 -23.69
CA HIS A 650 -20.75 3.48 -23.64
C HIS A 650 -22.10 2.92 -23.99
N VAL A 651 -22.07 1.83 -24.74
CA VAL A 651 -23.23 1.00 -25.01
C VAL A 651 -23.27 -0.11 -23.97
N GLU A 652 -24.30 -0.10 -23.14
CA GLU A 652 -24.63 -1.15 -22.18
C GLU A 652 -25.35 -2.29 -22.89
N LYS A 653 -24.83 -3.51 -22.72
CA LYS A 653 -25.49 -4.74 -23.19
C LYS A 653 -25.54 -5.77 -22.07
N LYS A 654 -26.70 -6.41 -21.89
CA LYS A 654 -26.86 -7.54 -20.95
C LYS A 654 -26.72 -8.87 -21.68
N ASP A 655 -25.76 -9.67 -21.27
CA ASP A 655 -25.54 -11.05 -21.72
C ASP A 655 -26.16 -12.04 -20.71
N PRO A 656 -27.34 -12.62 -21.01
CA PRO A 656 -28.05 -13.49 -20.08
C PRO A 656 -27.33 -14.83 -19.82
N THR A 657 -26.31 -15.17 -20.61
CA THR A 657 -25.54 -16.42 -20.44
C THR A 657 -24.44 -16.30 -19.39
N LYS A 658 -24.13 -15.08 -18.93
CA LYS A 658 -23.09 -14.80 -17.94
C LYS A 658 -23.67 -14.60 -16.55
N HIS A 659 -22.85 -14.89 -15.54
CA HIS A 659 -23.18 -14.61 -14.14
C HIS A 659 -23.61 -13.14 -13.97
N ILE A 660 -24.53 -12.86 -13.05
CA ILE A 660 -25.12 -11.52 -12.86
C ILE A 660 -24.08 -10.42 -12.58
N ALA A 661 -22.93 -10.79 -12.00
CA ALA A 661 -21.81 -9.88 -11.77
C ALA A 661 -20.97 -9.55 -13.02
N LEU A 662 -21.21 -10.22 -14.15
CA LEU A 662 -20.47 -10.09 -15.41
C LEU A 662 -21.38 -10.03 -16.65
N ASN A 663 -22.70 -10.01 -16.45
CA ASN A 663 -23.67 -10.01 -17.53
C ASN A 663 -23.72 -8.66 -18.25
N THR A 664 -23.43 -7.56 -17.58
CA THR A 664 -23.33 -6.24 -18.21
C THR A 664 -21.98 -6.07 -18.88
N ILE A 665 -22.01 -5.85 -20.20
CA ILE A 665 -20.87 -5.52 -21.03
C ILE A 665 -21.00 -4.06 -21.43
N TRP A 666 -19.91 -3.31 -21.26
CA TRP A 666 -19.80 -1.92 -21.69
C TRP A 666 -18.93 -1.86 -22.94
N GLU A 667 -19.46 -1.26 -23.99
CA GLU A 667 -18.78 -1.17 -25.28
C GLU A 667 -18.55 0.31 -25.61
N PRO A 668 -17.28 0.78 -25.72
CA PRO A 668 -17.00 2.18 -26.00
C PRO A 668 -17.54 2.61 -27.36
N ILE A 669 -18.10 3.81 -27.35
CA ILE A 669 -18.49 4.57 -28.53
C ILE A 669 -17.91 5.98 -28.39
N LYS A 670 -17.11 6.38 -29.35
CA LYS A 670 -16.57 7.73 -29.44
C LYS A 670 -16.70 8.23 -30.88
N ILE A 671 -17.22 9.44 -31.02
CA ILE A 671 -17.45 10.10 -32.30
C ILE A 671 -16.82 11.48 -32.20
N THR A 672 -15.95 11.82 -33.14
CA THR A 672 -15.33 13.14 -33.19
C THR A 672 -15.52 13.81 -34.53
N TYR A 673 -15.70 15.12 -34.52
CA TYR A 673 -15.72 15.97 -35.70
C TYR A 673 -14.63 17.02 -35.61
N GLN A 674 -13.81 17.13 -36.65
CA GLN A 674 -12.76 18.14 -36.75
C GLN A 674 -12.67 18.66 -38.17
N LYS A 675 -12.51 19.97 -38.33
CA LYS A 675 -12.21 20.55 -39.64
C LYS A 675 -10.72 20.37 -39.96
N ILE A 676 -10.40 19.83 -41.14
CA ILE A 676 -9.03 19.59 -41.58
C ILE A 676 -8.64 20.49 -42.76
N ASN A 677 -7.35 20.77 -42.89
CA ASN A 677 -6.81 21.52 -44.04
C ASN A 677 -7.07 20.72 -45.32
N GLY A 678 -7.79 21.32 -46.28
CA GLY A 678 -8.27 20.64 -47.49
C GLY A 678 -9.77 20.78 -47.75
N GLY A 679 -10.52 21.48 -46.88
CA GLY A 679 -11.94 21.74 -47.08
C GLY A 679 -12.83 20.56 -46.69
N PHE A 680 -12.38 19.71 -45.77
CA PHE A 680 -13.18 18.58 -45.25
C PHE A 680 -13.42 18.70 -43.75
N ILE A 681 -14.54 18.14 -43.30
CA ILE A 681 -14.79 17.78 -41.90
C ILE A 681 -14.46 16.29 -41.76
N LEU A 682 -13.44 15.98 -40.96
CA LEU A 682 -13.09 14.64 -40.55
C LEU A 682 -14.04 14.21 -39.43
N ASN A 683 -14.85 13.20 -39.71
CA ASN A 683 -15.60 12.46 -38.71
C ASN A 683 -14.84 11.16 -38.38
N ASN A 684 -14.55 10.91 -37.11
CA ASN A 684 -13.90 9.67 -36.69
C ASN A 684 -14.83 8.88 -35.76
N VAL A 685 -15.03 7.60 -36.08
CA VAL A 685 -15.83 6.68 -35.27
C VAL A 685 -14.93 5.64 -34.62
N GLU A 686 -14.91 5.65 -33.30
CA GLU A 686 -14.13 4.77 -32.44
C GLU A 686 -15.07 3.80 -31.71
N THR A 687 -15.11 2.54 -32.14
CA THR A 687 -15.94 1.48 -31.52
C THR A 687 -15.21 0.14 -31.48
N ASN A 688 -15.62 -0.78 -30.60
CA ASN A 688 -15.06 -2.14 -30.53
C ASN A 688 -16.08 -3.28 -30.63
N SER A 689 -17.34 -2.95 -30.94
CA SER A 689 -18.44 -3.90 -31.05
C SER A 689 -19.38 -3.60 -32.21
N LYS A 690 -20.24 -4.57 -32.55
CA LYS A 690 -21.25 -4.42 -33.60
C LYS A 690 -22.36 -3.45 -33.17
N ASP A 691 -22.85 -3.55 -31.93
CA ASP A 691 -23.95 -2.73 -31.45
C ASP A 691 -23.53 -1.27 -31.32
N ALA A 692 -22.33 -1.01 -30.78
CA ALA A 692 -21.75 0.33 -30.74
C ALA A 692 -21.52 0.91 -32.14
N LYS A 693 -21.09 0.08 -33.11
CA LYS A 693 -20.96 0.52 -34.51
C LYS A 693 -22.32 0.89 -35.13
N ILE A 694 -23.38 0.12 -34.88
CA ILE A 694 -24.72 0.43 -35.38
C ILE A 694 -25.23 1.74 -34.79
N ILE A 695 -25.08 1.93 -33.47
CA ILE A 695 -25.50 3.16 -32.79
C ILE A 695 -24.69 4.37 -33.31
N ALA A 696 -23.37 4.23 -33.46
CA ALA A 696 -22.52 5.29 -34.00
C ALA A 696 -22.92 5.69 -35.43
N ASN A 697 -23.22 4.72 -36.29
CA ASN A 697 -23.68 4.99 -37.64
C ASN A 697 -25.03 5.72 -37.66
N ARG A 698 -25.96 5.35 -36.76
CA ARG A 698 -27.25 6.06 -36.62
C ARG A 698 -27.06 7.51 -36.17
N ILE A 699 -26.20 7.75 -35.18
CA ILE A 699 -25.84 9.10 -34.72
C ILE A 699 -25.24 9.93 -35.86
N ASN A 700 -24.25 9.37 -36.57
CA ASN A 700 -23.61 10.05 -37.70
C ASN A 700 -24.58 10.35 -38.84
N THR A 701 -25.55 9.48 -39.11
CA THR A 701 -26.56 9.69 -40.16
C THR A 701 -27.43 10.90 -39.82
N ILE A 702 -27.95 10.97 -38.59
CA ILE A 702 -28.76 12.10 -38.11
C ILE A 702 -27.97 13.41 -38.18
N ILE A 703 -26.71 13.41 -37.72
CA ILE A 703 -25.87 14.62 -37.78
C ILE A 703 -25.58 15.00 -39.23
N LYS A 704 -25.33 14.03 -40.11
CA LYS A 704 -25.08 14.31 -41.53
C LYS A 704 -26.30 14.97 -42.18
N GLU A 705 -27.51 14.46 -41.93
CA GLU A 705 -28.76 15.05 -42.43
C GLU A 705 -28.91 16.50 -41.96
N GLU A 706 -28.71 16.78 -40.69
CA GLU A 706 -28.73 18.15 -40.14
C GLU A 706 -27.68 19.07 -40.79
N LEU A 707 -26.45 18.56 -40.99
CA LEU A 707 -25.38 19.32 -41.65
C LEU A 707 -25.68 19.61 -43.13
N LEU A 708 -26.40 18.71 -43.81
CA LEU A 708 -26.85 18.90 -45.19
C LEU A 708 -27.98 19.93 -45.27
N GLU A 709 -28.99 19.81 -44.40
CA GLU A 709 -30.13 20.74 -44.35
C GLU A 709 -29.69 22.18 -44.07
N HIS A 710 -28.68 22.37 -43.22
CA HIS A 710 -28.11 23.68 -42.90
C HIS A 710 -27.00 24.13 -43.88
N GLY A 711 -26.70 23.33 -44.91
CA GLY A 711 -25.77 23.71 -45.99
C GLY A 711 -24.29 23.77 -45.59
N HIS A 712 -23.88 23.04 -44.54
CA HIS A 712 -22.49 23.02 -44.07
C HIS A 712 -21.59 22.06 -44.85
N ILE A 713 -22.16 20.99 -45.39
CA ILE A 713 -21.44 19.94 -46.13
C ILE A 713 -22.09 19.63 -47.48
N ALA A 714 -21.33 19.07 -48.41
CA ALA A 714 -21.86 18.51 -49.65
C ALA A 714 -22.48 17.11 -49.41
N ASP A 715 -23.44 16.70 -50.25
CA ASP A 715 -24.03 15.35 -50.22
C ASP A 715 -23.10 14.29 -50.81
N GLN A 716 -21.91 14.20 -50.22
CA GLN A 716 -20.87 13.24 -50.53
C GLN A 716 -20.17 12.86 -49.23
N THR A 717 -19.94 11.58 -49.03
CA THR A 717 -19.15 11.08 -47.89
C THR A 717 -18.09 10.16 -48.45
N THR A 718 -16.84 10.52 -48.21
CA THR A 718 -15.71 9.71 -48.67
C THR A 718 -15.27 8.79 -47.54
N GLU A 719 -15.49 7.50 -47.73
CA GLU A 719 -14.86 6.43 -46.97
C GLU A 719 -13.70 5.88 -47.78
N ILE A 720 -12.58 5.55 -47.14
CA ILE A 720 -11.45 4.93 -47.82
C ILE A 720 -11.66 3.42 -47.86
N LYS A 721 -12.00 2.90 -49.03
CA LYS A 721 -12.24 1.47 -49.26
C LYS A 721 -11.02 0.77 -49.84
N PHE A 722 -11.00 -0.56 -49.68
CA PHE A 722 -9.99 -1.45 -50.27
C PHE A 722 -9.89 -1.31 -51.81
N SER A 723 -11.02 -1.00 -52.46
CA SER A 723 -11.18 -0.83 -53.90
C SER A 723 -10.76 0.56 -54.43
N ASP A 724 -10.51 1.54 -53.57
CA ASP A 724 -10.20 2.92 -53.97
C ASP A 724 -8.75 3.10 -54.47
N PHE A 725 -7.96 2.03 -54.44
CA PHE A 725 -6.59 2.01 -54.90
C PHE A 725 -6.55 1.50 -56.34
N THR A 726 -5.86 2.24 -57.20
CA THR A 726 -5.76 1.97 -58.65
C THR A 726 -4.98 0.70 -58.95
N SER A 727 -4.09 0.26 -58.04
CA SER A 727 -3.31 -0.96 -58.15
C SER A 727 -3.04 -1.61 -56.80
N ASN A 728 -2.73 -2.91 -56.81
CA ASN A 728 -2.27 -3.65 -55.63
C ASN A 728 -1.01 -3.00 -55.02
N THR A 729 -0.08 -2.55 -55.88
CA THR A 729 1.15 -1.86 -55.47
C THR A 729 0.87 -0.56 -54.74
N GLU A 730 -0.08 0.25 -55.22
CA GLU A 730 -0.47 1.49 -54.53
C GLU A 730 -1.00 1.19 -53.12
N ARG A 731 -1.88 0.19 -52.98
CA ARG A 731 -2.44 -0.23 -51.68
C ARG A 731 -1.38 -0.77 -50.72
N VAL A 732 -0.47 -1.61 -51.24
CA VAL A 732 0.64 -2.16 -50.44
C VAL A 732 1.56 -1.03 -49.97
N ASN A 733 1.93 -0.12 -50.86
CA ASN A 733 2.76 1.04 -50.51
C ASN A 733 2.06 1.97 -49.52
N PHE A 734 0.73 2.13 -49.61
CA PHE A 734 -0.05 2.89 -48.64
C PHE A 734 0.06 2.29 -47.23
N LEU A 735 -0.21 0.99 -47.06
CA LEU A 735 -0.09 0.32 -45.75
C LEU A 735 1.36 0.30 -45.23
N LEU A 736 2.35 0.09 -46.10
CA LEU A 736 3.77 0.14 -45.73
C LEU A 736 4.24 1.56 -45.36
N SER A 737 3.58 2.60 -45.85
CA SER A 737 3.97 3.98 -45.56
C SER A 737 3.87 4.33 -44.08
N PHE A 738 3.05 3.61 -43.31
CA PHE A 738 2.95 3.74 -41.85
C PHE A 738 4.21 3.27 -41.11
N ASN A 739 5.12 2.56 -41.78
CA ASN A 739 6.44 2.27 -41.23
C ASN A 739 7.38 3.49 -41.27
N ASN A 740 7.04 4.55 -41.99
CA ASN A 740 7.82 5.78 -42.01
C ASN A 740 7.32 6.76 -40.93
N ILE A 741 8.08 6.85 -39.84
CA ILE A 741 7.82 7.73 -38.69
C ILE A 741 8.68 8.99 -38.66
N ALA A 742 9.38 9.34 -39.75
CA ALA A 742 10.29 10.49 -39.76
C ALA A 742 9.62 11.84 -39.42
N SER A 743 8.31 11.95 -39.64
CA SER A 743 7.50 13.11 -39.27
C SER A 743 7.00 13.09 -37.82
N SER A 744 7.23 12.01 -37.07
CA SER A 744 6.75 11.85 -35.69
C SER A 744 7.78 12.34 -34.68
N ASN A 745 7.33 13.18 -33.75
CA ASN A 745 8.13 13.62 -32.60
C ASN A 745 7.91 12.73 -31.36
N ILE A 746 7.03 11.73 -31.44
CA ILE A 746 6.65 10.86 -30.33
C ILE A 746 7.23 9.46 -30.49
N PHE A 747 7.13 8.90 -31.70
CA PHE A 747 7.62 7.55 -31.97
C PHE A 747 9.11 7.59 -32.30
N ILE A 748 9.89 6.80 -31.55
CA ILE A 748 11.36 6.77 -31.64
C ILE A 748 11.82 5.62 -32.53
N LYS A 749 11.06 4.52 -32.53
CA LYS A 749 11.38 3.32 -33.29
C LYS A 749 10.10 2.60 -33.67
N GLN A 750 10.11 1.92 -34.81
CA GLN A 750 9.03 1.11 -35.34
C GLN A 750 9.52 -0.32 -35.62
N ASP A 751 8.59 -1.27 -35.65
CA ASP A 751 8.86 -2.65 -36.08
C ASP A 751 7.56 -3.28 -36.58
N ILE A 752 7.55 -3.78 -37.81
CA ILE A 752 6.41 -4.52 -38.37
C ILE A 752 6.31 -5.87 -37.64
N LYS A 753 5.16 -6.11 -37.00
CA LYS A 753 4.85 -7.31 -36.20
C LYS A 753 3.99 -8.32 -36.93
N GLY A 754 3.20 -7.88 -37.92
CA GLY A 754 2.43 -8.83 -38.72
C GLY A 754 1.83 -8.24 -39.99
N LEU A 755 1.47 -9.14 -40.89
CA LEU A 755 0.91 -8.87 -42.22
C LEU A 755 -0.16 -9.92 -42.54
N LYS A 756 -1.21 -9.51 -43.26
CA LYS A 756 -2.28 -10.38 -43.75
C LYS A 756 -2.52 -10.10 -45.23
N TYR A 757 -2.28 -11.09 -46.09
CA TYR A 757 -2.53 -10.98 -47.53
C TYR A 757 -2.97 -12.31 -48.14
N ILE A 758 -3.54 -12.24 -49.34
CA ILE A 758 -3.71 -13.37 -50.26
C ILE A 758 -3.06 -13.04 -51.61
N PHE A 759 -2.82 -14.03 -52.45
CA PHE A 759 -2.42 -13.79 -53.83
C PHE A 759 -3.63 -13.36 -54.67
N ASP A 760 -3.41 -12.43 -55.59
CA ASP A 760 -4.41 -11.99 -56.54
C ASP A 760 -4.57 -13.05 -57.64
N GLU A 761 -5.67 -13.81 -57.60
CA GLU A 761 -6.01 -14.85 -58.57
C GLU A 761 -6.13 -14.33 -60.01
N THR A 762 -6.26 -13.01 -60.20
CA THR A 762 -6.34 -12.37 -61.53
C THR A 762 -4.97 -12.10 -62.16
N LYS A 763 -3.88 -12.27 -61.42
CA LYS A 763 -2.50 -12.03 -61.86
C LYS A 763 -1.76 -13.35 -62.06
N GLU A 764 -0.85 -13.37 -63.04
CA GLU A 764 0.02 -14.54 -63.24
C GLU A 764 1.02 -14.62 -62.09
N ILE A 765 0.91 -15.67 -61.27
CA ILE A 765 1.77 -15.86 -60.09
C ILE A 765 3.09 -16.51 -60.55
N PRO A 766 4.24 -15.85 -60.31
CA PRO A 766 5.55 -16.42 -60.64
C PRO A 766 5.78 -17.79 -60.02
N GLU A 767 6.52 -18.65 -60.73
CA GLU A 767 6.77 -20.04 -60.34
C GLU A 767 7.44 -20.16 -58.96
N ILE A 768 8.26 -19.18 -58.59
CA ILE A 768 8.90 -19.04 -57.27
C ILE A 768 7.91 -18.91 -56.10
N TYR A 769 6.64 -18.55 -56.36
CA TYR A 769 5.61 -18.38 -55.34
C TYR A 769 4.46 -19.41 -55.46
N LYS A 770 4.44 -20.27 -56.49
CA LYS A 770 3.39 -21.29 -56.70
C LYS A 770 3.30 -22.31 -55.57
N ASP A 771 4.42 -22.68 -54.94
CA ASP A 771 4.40 -23.55 -53.75
C ASP A 771 3.65 -22.93 -52.55
N ARG A 772 3.45 -21.60 -52.56
CA ARG A 772 2.73 -20.85 -51.52
C ARG A 772 1.25 -20.62 -51.87
N THR A 773 0.78 -21.00 -53.07
CA THR A 773 -0.59 -20.77 -53.54
C THR A 773 -1.56 -21.94 -53.29
N GLU A 774 -1.08 -23.16 -53.03
CA GLU A 774 -1.89 -24.38 -52.97
C GLU A 774 -2.76 -24.56 -51.70
N LYS A 775 -2.90 -23.52 -50.88
CA LYS A 775 -3.80 -23.56 -49.71
C LYS A 775 -4.62 -22.28 -49.71
N ASP A 776 -5.95 -22.41 -49.63
CA ASP A 776 -6.91 -21.34 -49.30
C ASP A 776 -6.63 -20.76 -47.91
N LEU A 777 -5.48 -20.11 -47.74
CA LEU A 777 -4.98 -19.63 -46.47
C LEU A 777 -4.61 -18.17 -46.64
N ILE A 778 -5.42 -17.32 -46.00
CA ILE A 778 -4.98 -16.00 -45.55
C ILE A 778 -3.59 -16.18 -44.92
N ILE A 779 -2.56 -15.62 -45.56
CA ILE A 779 -1.19 -15.77 -45.08
C ILE A 779 -0.99 -14.74 -43.97
N LEU A 780 -0.98 -15.23 -42.73
CA LEU A 780 -0.77 -14.44 -41.53
C LEU A 780 0.68 -14.58 -41.07
N PHE A 781 1.55 -13.63 -41.45
CA PHE A 781 2.91 -13.57 -40.91
C PHE A 781 2.91 -12.85 -39.57
N ARG A 782 3.48 -13.46 -38.54
CA ARG A 782 3.69 -12.85 -37.21
C ARG A 782 5.13 -13.09 -36.75
N GLY A 783 5.85 -12.04 -36.38
CA GLY A 783 7.28 -12.13 -36.03
C GLY A 783 7.88 -10.84 -35.44
N LYS A 784 9.18 -10.88 -35.13
CA LYS A 784 9.99 -9.68 -34.77
C LYS A 784 10.89 -9.34 -35.97
N LYS A 785 11.03 -8.05 -36.32
CA LYS A 785 11.84 -7.58 -37.47
C LYS A 785 11.38 -8.11 -38.84
N LEU A 786 10.07 -7.99 -39.13
CA LEU A 786 9.54 -8.34 -40.46
C LEU A 786 9.91 -7.33 -41.56
N GLU A 787 10.56 -6.21 -41.19
CA GLU A 787 11.16 -5.24 -42.13
C GLU A 787 12.16 -5.87 -43.11
N GLY A 788 12.68 -7.07 -42.80
CA GLY A 788 13.61 -7.84 -43.63
C GLY A 788 12.97 -8.82 -44.63
N LEU A 789 11.64 -8.82 -44.81
CA LEU A 789 11.00 -9.55 -45.90
C LEU A 789 11.44 -8.93 -47.23
N ARG A 790 12.49 -9.47 -47.86
CA ARG A 790 13.01 -9.00 -49.16
C ARG A 790 11.89 -8.90 -50.19
N GLU A 791 10.92 -9.80 -50.12
CA GLU A 791 9.78 -9.86 -51.03
C GLU A 791 8.92 -8.59 -50.97
N LEU A 792 8.71 -7.97 -49.81
CA LEU A 792 7.91 -6.73 -49.71
C LEU A 792 8.62 -5.48 -50.27
N SER A 793 9.92 -5.58 -50.54
CA SER A 793 10.66 -4.53 -51.25
C SER A 793 10.58 -4.68 -52.77
N GLU A 794 10.20 -5.86 -53.28
CA GLU A 794 10.11 -6.18 -54.70
C GLU A 794 8.76 -5.74 -55.28
N ASP A 795 8.77 -4.92 -56.34
CA ASP A 795 7.53 -4.40 -56.93
C ASP A 795 6.66 -5.51 -57.55
N LEU A 796 7.28 -6.55 -58.12
CA LEU A 796 6.57 -7.73 -58.64
C LEU A 796 5.73 -8.42 -57.57
N PHE A 797 6.25 -8.54 -56.34
CA PHE A 797 5.53 -9.16 -55.24
C PHE A 797 4.37 -8.28 -54.76
N LYS A 798 4.53 -6.96 -54.75
CA LYS A 798 3.45 -6.02 -54.39
C LYS A 798 2.30 -6.04 -55.39
N GLU A 799 2.58 -6.27 -56.67
CA GLU A 799 1.58 -6.33 -57.74
C GLU A 799 0.67 -7.57 -57.63
N ILE A 800 1.20 -8.70 -57.17
CA ILE A 800 0.51 -10.00 -57.14
C ILE A 800 -0.19 -10.30 -55.82
N ILE A 801 -0.15 -9.39 -54.83
CA ILE A 801 -0.78 -9.60 -53.52
C ILE A 801 -1.93 -8.64 -53.23
N LEU A 802 -2.95 -9.16 -52.57
CA LEU A 802 -4.02 -8.42 -51.95
C LEU A 802 -3.71 -8.24 -50.45
N LEU A 803 -2.89 -7.24 -50.10
CA LEU A 803 -2.56 -6.92 -48.71
C LEU A 803 -3.74 -6.23 -48.01
N GLU A 804 -4.21 -6.83 -46.92
CA GLU A 804 -5.38 -6.40 -46.16
C GLU A 804 -5.03 -5.75 -44.81
N GLU A 805 -4.01 -6.26 -44.12
CA GLU A 805 -3.65 -5.80 -42.77
C GLU A 805 -2.13 -5.70 -42.61
N ILE A 806 -1.70 -4.66 -41.91
CA ILE A 806 -0.35 -4.54 -41.33
C ILE A 806 -0.45 -4.18 -39.85
N THR A 807 0.36 -4.82 -39.02
CA THR A 807 0.51 -4.48 -37.59
C THR A 807 1.91 -3.94 -37.35
N ILE A 808 2.02 -2.74 -36.81
CA ILE A 808 3.28 -2.04 -36.53
C ILE A 808 3.37 -1.74 -35.03
N SER A 809 4.53 -1.98 -34.43
CA SER A 809 4.83 -1.61 -33.04
C SER A 809 5.70 -0.37 -33.01
N TYR A 810 5.18 0.74 -32.51
CA TYR A 810 5.91 1.98 -32.29
C TYR A 810 6.39 2.09 -30.85
N ASN A 811 7.69 2.24 -30.65
CA ASN A 811 8.28 2.54 -29.35
C ASN A 811 8.26 4.05 -29.12
N PHE A 812 7.98 4.47 -27.88
CA PHE A 812 7.98 5.86 -27.47
C PHE A 812 8.63 6.03 -26.09
N GLU A 813 9.05 7.25 -25.79
CA GLU A 813 9.50 7.68 -24.46
C GLU A 813 8.86 9.02 -24.12
N ILE A 814 7.85 9.01 -23.26
CA ILE A 814 7.12 10.23 -22.86
C ILE A 814 7.26 10.38 -21.35
N LYS A 815 7.81 11.52 -20.90
CA LYS A 815 7.99 11.84 -19.46
C LYS A 815 8.64 10.70 -18.64
N GLY A 816 9.63 10.03 -19.22
CA GLY A 816 10.33 8.89 -18.58
C GLY A 816 9.65 7.53 -18.70
N VAL A 817 8.44 7.46 -19.28
CA VAL A 817 7.71 6.21 -19.53
C VAL A 817 8.18 5.61 -20.86
N LYS A 818 8.89 4.48 -20.78
CA LYS A 818 9.34 3.70 -21.95
C LYS A 818 8.38 2.55 -22.22
N SER A 819 7.72 2.58 -23.37
CA SER A 819 6.85 1.48 -23.80
C SER A 819 6.69 1.45 -25.32
N ASN A 820 5.81 0.57 -25.79
CA ASN A 820 5.42 0.48 -27.18
C ASN A 820 3.88 0.49 -27.35
N LEU A 821 3.46 1.07 -28.46
CA LEU A 821 2.10 1.10 -28.97
C LEU A 821 2.05 0.21 -30.21
N SER A 822 1.23 -0.84 -30.20
CA SER A 822 0.96 -1.62 -31.41
C SER A 822 -0.26 -1.06 -32.12
N VAL A 823 -0.10 -0.67 -33.37
CA VAL A 823 -1.19 -0.19 -34.21
C VAL A 823 -1.39 -1.16 -35.36
N ARG A 824 -2.63 -1.61 -35.52
CA ARG A 824 -3.05 -2.39 -36.68
C ARG A 824 -3.76 -1.47 -37.65
N TYR A 825 -3.36 -1.50 -38.91
CA TYR A 825 -4.04 -0.81 -40.00
C TYR A 825 -4.59 -1.89 -40.93
N ASP A 826 -5.90 -1.89 -41.17
CA ASP A 826 -6.56 -2.91 -41.99
C ASP A 826 -7.78 -2.38 -42.75
N PHE A 827 -8.27 -3.20 -43.69
CA PHE A 827 -9.48 -2.95 -44.46
C PHE A 827 -10.64 -3.85 -44.02
N SER A 828 -10.92 -3.91 -42.72
CA SER A 828 -12.15 -4.51 -42.17
C SER A 828 -12.53 -5.90 -42.71
N ASP A 829 -11.59 -6.85 -42.77
CA ASP A 829 -11.83 -8.20 -43.31
C ASP A 829 -12.22 -8.23 -44.81
N ALA A 830 -11.77 -7.26 -45.61
CA ALA A 830 -12.10 -7.15 -47.05
C ALA A 830 -11.92 -8.46 -47.84
N LEU A 831 -10.88 -9.25 -47.53
CA LEU A 831 -10.60 -10.51 -48.23
C LEU A 831 -11.63 -11.61 -47.97
N LYS A 832 -12.49 -11.47 -46.94
CA LYS A 832 -13.57 -12.42 -46.63
C LYS A 832 -14.90 -12.04 -47.27
N ILE A 833 -15.04 -10.82 -47.77
CA ILE A 833 -16.29 -10.26 -48.30
C ILE A 833 -16.23 -10.34 -49.84
N ARG A 834 -17.34 -10.71 -50.49
CA ARG A 834 -17.48 -10.74 -51.96
C ARG A 834 -18.64 -9.82 -52.37
N PRO A 835 -18.44 -8.81 -53.25
CA PRO A 835 -17.16 -8.37 -53.82
C PRO A 835 -16.16 -7.91 -52.76
N ILE A 836 -14.85 -7.92 -53.07
CA ILE A 836 -13.79 -7.56 -52.11
C ILE A 836 -13.91 -6.07 -51.78
N GLU A 837 -14.56 -5.80 -50.67
CA GLU A 837 -14.79 -4.46 -50.13
C GLU A 837 -14.53 -4.44 -48.63
N GLY A 838 -13.96 -3.34 -48.16
CA GLY A 838 -13.77 -3.10 -46.73
C GLY A 838 -13.21 -1.71 -46.47
N THR A 839 -13.66 -1.08 -45.39
CA THR A 839 -13.26 0.28 -45.01
C THR A 839 -11.94 0.27 -44.25
N PHE A 840 -11.05 1.19 -44.59
CA PHE A 840 -9.80 1.43 -43.89
C PHE A 840 -10.07 1.81 -42.44
N ARG A 841 -9.40 1.14 -41.51
CA ARG A 841 -9.46 1.45 -40.08
C ARG A 841 -8.10 1.26 -39.43
N SER A 842 -7.95 1.90 -38.28
CA SER A 842 -6.79 1.69 -37.41
C SER A 842 -7.22 1.22 -36.03
N GLN A 843 -6.47 0.33 -35.42
CA GLN A 843 -6.72 -0.18 -34.08
C GLN A 843 -5.43 -0.09 -33.27
N ALA A 844 -5.36 0.89 -32.37
CA ALA A 844 -4.22 1.12 -31.51
C ALA A 844 -4.35 0.34 -30.20
N TYR A 845 -3.25 -0.26 -29.77
CA TYR A 845 -3.15 -1.04 -28.53
C TYR A 845 -1.88 -0.66 -27.79
N LEU A 846 -2.05 0.03 -26.65
CA LEU A 846 -0.94 0.37 -25.77
C LEU A 846 -0.55 -0.85 -24.93
N HIS A 847 0.69 -1.30 -25.07
CA HIS A 847 1.19 -2.38 -24.21
C HIS A 847 1.40 -1.85 -22.80
N LYS A 848 0.58 -2.35 -21.88
CA LYS A 848 0.57 -1.93 -20.48
C LYS A 848 1.62 -2.70 -19.68
N ASN A 849 2.88 -2.44 -20.03
CA ASN A 849 4.04 -2.95 -19.30
C ASN A 849 4.10 -2.35 -17.88
N TYR A 850 5.07 -2.79 -17.09
CA TYR A 850 5.27 -2.30 -15.72
C TYR A 850 5.28 -0.75 -15.63
N TYR A 851 6.02 -0.08 -16.52
CA TYR A 851 6.15 1.38 -16.53
C TYR A 851 4.83 2.09 -16.87
N VAL A 852 4.07 1.59 -17.85
CA VAL A 852 2.76 2.16 -18.21
C VAL A 852 1.75 1.98 -17.08
N LYS A 853 1.77 0.84 -16.38
CA LYS A 853 0.88 0.58 -15.23
C LYS A 853 1.16 1.50 -14.02
N GLN A 854 2.32 2.15 -13.97
CA GLN A 854 2.67 3.13 -12.93
C GLN A 854 2.18 4.55 -13.25
N VAL A 855 1.70 4.82 -14.47
CA VAL A 855 1.23 6.14 -14.86
C VAL A 855 -0.10 6.43 -14.17
N ARG A 856 -0.16 7.51 -13.39
CA ARG A 856 -1.39 7.91 -12.66
C ARG A 856 -2.59 8.17 -13.59
N LYS A 857 -2.36 8.73 -14.78
CA LYS A 857 -3.38 9.00 -15.81
C LYS A 857 -3.03 8.33 -17.13
N ILE A 858 -3.30 7.03 -17.26
CA ILE A 858 -3.05 6.27 -18.50
C ILE A 858 -3.89 6.83 -19.66
N ALA A 859 -5.10 7.32 -19.39
CA ALA A 859 -5.99 7.90 -20.39
C ALA A 859 -5.34 9.07 -21.16
N ASP A 860 -4.64 9.97 -20.46
CA ASP A 860 -3.93 11.09 -21.09
C ASP A 860 -2.79 10.61 -22.01
N LEU A 861 -2.10 9.55 -21.60
CA LEU A 861 -1.06 8.92 -22.42
C LEU A 861 -1.66 8.29 -23.68
N GLU A 862 -2.77 7.54 -23.54
CA GLU A 862 -3.49 6.96 -24.66
C GLU A 862 -4.05 8.04 -25.60
N LYS A 863 -4.60 9.13 -25.06
CA LYS A 863 -5.08 10.30 -25.83
C LYS A 863 -3.97 10.91 -26.68
N ASN A 864 -2.79 11.15 -26.10
CA ASN A 864 -1.64 11.71 -26.82
C ASN A 864 -1.11 10.77 -27.90
N LEU A 865 -1.01 9.47 -27.61
CA LEU A 865 -0.56 8.46 -28.56
C LEU A 865 -1.54 8.30 -29.73
N ASN A 866 -2.84 8.26 -29.44
CA ASN A 866 -3.88 8.16 -30.47
C ASN A 866 -3.93 9.43 -31.35
N LYS A 867 -3.76 10.62 -30.77
CA LYS A 867 -3.64 11.87 -31.53
C LYS A 867 -2.54 11.80 -32.60
N GLU A 868 -1.40 11.23 -32.24
CA GLU A 868 -0.28 11.08 -33.18
C GLU A 868 -0.54 10.02 -34.25
N VAL A 869 -1.21 8.92 -33.91
CA VAL A 869 -1.66 7.93 -34.90
C VAL A 869 -2.63 8.55 -35.91
N GLU A 870 -3.60 9.35 -35.44
CA GLU A 870 -4.54 10.08 -36.30
C GLU A 870 -3.80 11.07 -37.22
N ARG A 871 -2.84 11.83 -36.69
CA ARG A 871 -2.01 12.74 -37.48
C ARG A 871 -1.26 12.00 -38.61
N LEU A 872 -0.67 10.85 -38.30
CA LEU A 872 0.01 10.02 -39.30
C LEU A 872 -0.96 9.51 -40.37
N LYS A 873 -2.18 9.09 -40.01
CA LYS A 873 -3.19 8.68 -40.99
C LYS A 873 -3.52 9.79 -41.98
N ILE A 874 -3.81 11.00 -41.50
CA ILE A 874 -4.14 12.14 -42.35
C ILE A 874 -2.97 12.45 -43.29
N GLU A 875 -1.74 12.49 -42.76
CA GLU A 875 -0.52 12.72 -43.55
C GLU A 875 -0.37 11.68 -44.69
N LYS A 876 -0.59 10.39 -44.40
CA LYS A 876 -0.46 9.35 -45.43
C LYS A 876 -1.61 9.40 -46.43
N LEU A 877 -2.84 9.68 -46.01
CA LEU A 877 -3.98 9.81 -46.92
C LEU A 877 -3.79 10.97 -47.91
N GLN A 878 -3.31 12.13 -47.45
CA GLN A 878 -2.95 13.27 -48.32
C GLN A 878 -1.83 12.91 -49.30
N LYS A 879 -0.78 12.23 -48.82
CA LYS A 879 0.35 11.81 -49.67
C LYS A 879 -0.07 10.88 -50.81
N PHE A 880 -1.09 10.06 -50.59
CA PHE A 880 -1.63 9.13 -51.59
C PHE A 880 -2.84 9.69 -52.35
N GLY A 881 -3.13 10.99 -52.22
CA GLY A 881 -4.20 11.66 -52.95
C GLY A 881 -5.60 11.11 -52.67
N LYS A 882 -5.81 10.59 -51.45
CA LYS A 882 -7.10 10.04 -51.03
C LYS A 882 -8.01 11.07 -50.36
N ILE A 883 -7.44 12.18 -49.91
CA ILE A 883 -8.12 13.35 -49.32
C ILE A 883 -7.39 14.63 -49.68
#